data_AF-A0A4W6EUN6-F1
#
_entry.id   AF-A0A4W6EUN6-F1
#
_cell.length_a   1.000
_cell.length_b   1.000
_cell.length_c   1.000
_cell.angle_alpha   90.00
_cell.angle_beta   90.00
_cell.angle_gamma   90.00
#
_symmetry.space_group_name_H-M   'P 1'
#
loop_
_entity.id
_entity.type
_entity.pdbx_description
1 polymer ?
#
loop_
_entity_poly.entity_id
_entity_poly.type
_entity_poly.pdbx_seq_one_letter_code
_entity_poly.pdbx_strand_id
1 'polypeptide(L)'
;MYLHAYGFHVAAVNADQWRREGDRKPRGEFSVGSLVARTCASISPHRPFMVLPPLMEWVRVAVVHTEHRRSFSVDSDDVRQAARLLLPGVDCEPRQLRTDDCFCASRKLDAASTEAKFLQDLGFRMLSCGRTDLVKQAVNLLGPDGINSMSEQGMTPLMYACVRGDEAMVQMLLDAGADINSEVVHKHPSVFPETRQATPLTFAVLHGHVPVVQLLLDAKANVEGSLQDGMENYTETPLQLAAAAGNFELVSLLLERGADPMVGTMYRNGISTAPQGDMNSYSLAAAHGHRNVFRKLLSHTETGKGDVLSLEEILAEGSELEGRSPSQIDMIRTGKAKLKALKEAMYHSAEHGHVDITIDIRSLGVPWTLHTWLESLRTCFHQHRRPLIQGLLKEFSCIEEEEYTEELITHGLPLMFQILRASKNEVISQQLSAIFTQCYGPYPIPKLTEIKRKQSSRLDPHFLNNKEMSDVTFLVEGKPFYAHKVLLFTASNRFKSLLANRPCGENTCIEISNVKYHIFQLVMQYLYCGGTEALHIRNTDVMELLSAAKFFQLEALQRHCEIICSKNINTDTCVEIYNHTKFLDAPDLASYIEGYFLKNMVILIELEPFKQLLYDAAPDSPGCDILQDLEKTLATRIQSIHLSSSKGSIV
;
A
#
# COMPACT_ATOMS: atom_id res chain seq x y z
N MET A 1 -13.16 -0.25 7.95
CA MET A 1 -12.92 -1.35 6.98
C MET A 1 -13.41 -2.66 7.59
N TYR A 2 -14.18 -3.45 6.83
CA TYR A 2 -14.75 -4.78 7.12
C TYR A 2 -15.82 -4.90 8.24
N LEU A 3 -16.90 -5.70 8.13
CA LEU A 3 -17.13 -6.87 7.28
C LEU A 3 -18.59 -7.00 6.83
N HIS A 4 -18.73 -7.45 5.59
CA HIS A 4 -19.85 -8.19 5.03
C HIS A 4 -20.27 -9.36 5.93
N ALA A 5 -21.57 -9.46 6.23
CA ALA A 5 -22.36 -10.70 6.16
C ALA A 5 -23.78 -10.40 6.64
N TYR A 6 -24.72 -10.16 5.72
CA TYR A 6 -26.10 -10.64 5.77
C TYR A 6 -26.76 -10.21 4.45
N GLY A 7 -27.03 -11.17 3.57
CA GLY A 7 -27.80 -10.93 2.36
C GLY A 7 -29.26 -10.66 2.72
N PHE A 8 -29.67 -9.39 2.72
CA PHE A 8 -31.06 -9.00 2.68
C PHE A 8 -31.34 -8.36 1.32
N HIS A 9 -32.27 -8.94 0.56
CA HIS A 9 -32.84 -8.27 -0.61
C HIS A 9 -33.71 -7.11 -0.12
N VAL A 10 -33.16 -5.90 -0.21
CA VAL A 10 -33.77 -4.68 0.28
C VAL A 10 -34.17 -3.82 -0.93
N ALA A 11 -35.46 -3.53 -1.07
CA ALA A 11 -35.96 -2.64 -2.11
C ALA A 11 -35.47 -1.20 -1.88
N ALA A 12 -34.71 -0.69 -2.84
CA ALA A 12 -34.17 0.66 -2.91
C ALA A 12 -35.29 1.72 -3.06
N VAL A 13 -35.25 2.79 -2.26
CA VAL A 13 -36.19 3.93 -2.38
C VAL A 13 -35.42 5.20 -2.74
N ASN A 14 -35.99 6.00 -3.65
CA ASN A 14 -35.35 7.21 -4.19
C ASN A 14 -35.33 8.36 -3.15
N ALA A 15 -34.22 9.11 -3.07
CA ALA A 15 -33.99 10.17 -2.07
C ALA A 15 -35.03 11.31 -2.10
N ASP A 16 -35.67 11.55 -3.25
CA ASP A 16 -36.74 12.55 -3.40
C ASP A 16 -38.07 12.14 -2.74
N GLN A 17 -38.26 10.86 -2.42
CA GLN A 17 -39.43 10.38 -1.67
C GLN A 17 -39.29 10.68 -0.17
N TRP A 18 -38.09 10.52 0.36
CA TRP A 18 -37.73 10.83 1.75
C TRP A 18 -37.89 12.31 2.11
N ARG A 19 -37.47 13.21 1.20
CA ARG A 19 -37.64 14.66 1.38
C ARG A 19 -39.11 15.08 1.43
N ARG A 20 -39.96 14.44 0.60
CA ARG A 20 -41.43 14.62 0.62
C ARG A 20 -42.11 14.07 1.88
N GLU A 21 -41.52 13.07 2.54
CA GLU A 21 -41.99 12.58 3.84
C GLU A 21 -41.59 13.53 4.98
N GLY A 22 -40.39 14.14 4.92
CA GLY A 22 -39.87 15.10 5.91
C GLY A 22 -40.60 16.44 5.95
N ASP A 23 -41.06 16.94 4.80
CA ASP A 23 -41.78 18.23 4.65
C ASP A 23 -43.27 18.18 5.02
N ARG A 24 -43.86 17.00 5.30
CA ARG A 24 -45.25 16.94 5.76
C ARG A 24 -45.36 17.46 7.20
N LYS A 25 -46.15 18.54 7.39
CA LYS A 25 -46.53 19.05 8.72
C LYS A 25 -47.19 17.96 9.57
N PRO A 26 -46.87 17.86 10.88
CA PRO A 26 -47.29 16.74 11.71
C PRO A 26 -48.79 16.78 12.00
N ARG A 27 -49.49 15.69 11.70
CA ARG A 27 -50.77 15.37 12.35
C ARG A 27 -50.46 14.53 13.59
N GLY A 28 -50.48 15.16 14.76
CA GLY A 28 -50.82 14.55 16.05
C GLY A 28 -49.90 13.50 16.69
N GLU A 29 -49.09 12.74 15.96
CA GLU A 29 -48.27 11.66 16.54
C GLU A 29 -46.83 11.73 15.99
N PHE A 30 -45.86 11.92 16.88
CA PHE A 30 -44.44 11.82 16.56
C PHE A 30 -44.09 10.36 16.22
N SER A 31 -44.33 9.94 14.97
CA SER A 31 -43.91 8.63 14.49
C SER A 31 -42.38 8.60 14.30
N VAL A 32 -41.74 7.53 14.77
CA VAL A 32 -40.29 7.26 14.61
C VAL A 32 -39.86 7.42 13.15
N GLY A 33 -40.71 7.06 12.18
CA GLY A 33 -40.44 7.25 10.75
C GLY A 33 -40.29 8.71 10.33
N SER A 34 -41.01 9.64 10.96
CA SER A 34 -40.88 11.09 10.70
C SER A 34 -39.58 11.66 11.27
N LEU A 35 -39.17 11.21 12.45
CA LEU A 35 -37.90 11.59 13.07
C LEU A 35 -36.71 11.07 12.25
N VAL A 36 -36.77 9.81 11.80
CA VAL A 36 -35.78 9.20 10.92
C VAL A 36 -35.66 10.00 9.62
N ALA A 37 -36.77 10.30 8.94
CA ALA A 37 -36.75 11.05 7.68
C ALA A 37 -36.14 12.46 7.83
N ARG A 38 -36.49 13.18 8.90
CA ARG A 38 -35.94 14.53 9.17
C ARG A 38 -34.46 14.52 9.51
N THR A 39 -34.03 13.53 10.30
CA THR A 39 -32.63 13.43 10.72
C THR A 39 -31.75 12.94 9.56
N CYS A 40 -32.23 12.02 8.73
CA CYS A 40 -31.53 11.67 7.48
C CYS A 40 -31.38 12.86 6.54
N ALA A 41 -32.41 13.71 6.43
CA ALA A 41 -32.36 14.91 5.59
C ALA A 41 -31.34 15.95 6.08
N SER A 42 -31.09 16.05 7.39
CA SER A 42 -30.09 16.96 7.95
C SER A 42 -28.65 16.42 7.86
N ILE A 43 -28.48 15.09 7.84
CA ILE A 43 -27.18 14.43 7.71
C ILE A 43 -26.58 14.57 6.30
N SER A 44 -27.41 14.74 5.26
CA SER A 44 -26.94 14.71 3.86
C SER A 44 -27.50 15.87 3.03
N PRO A 45 -27.02 17.12 3.22
CA PRO A 45 -27.45 18.27 2.42
C PRO A 45 -26.96 18.21 0.97
N HIS A 46 -25.82 17.56 0.70
CA HIS A 46 -25.23 17.38 -0.63
C HIS A 46 -25.11 15.90 -0.97
N ARG A 47 -25.85 15.47 -2.01
CA ARG A 47 -26.11 14.09 -2.45
C ARG A 47 -24.83 13.23 -2.64
N PRO A 48 -24.52 12.26 -1.76
CA PRO A 48 -23.48 11.28 -2.01
C PRO A 48 -24.05 9.94 -2.51
N PHE A 49 -25.34 9.65 -2.31
CA PHE A 49 -25.95 8.35 -2.63
C PHE A 49 -27.19 8.50 -3.52
N MET A 50 -27.24 7.80 -4.65
CA MET A 50 -28.41 7.77 -5.53
C MET A 50 -29.58 6.94 -4.98
N VAL A 51 -29.30 6.08 -3.99
CA VAL A 51 -30.25 5.14 -3.39
C VAL A 51 -29.97 5.05 -1.89
N LEU A 52 -30.97 5.27 -1.05
CA LEU A 52 -30.89 5.07 0.39
C LEU A 52 -31.50 3.71 0.77
N PRO A 53 -31.02 3.06 1.86
CA PRO A 53 -31.73 1.94 2.46
C PRO A 53 -33.17 2.36 2.82
N PRO A 54 -34.17 1.48 2.69
CA PRO A 54 -35.57 1.79 2.96
C PRO A 54 -35.79 2.13 4.42
N LEU A 55 -36.83 2.94 4.65
CA LEU A 55 -37.15 3.54 5.94
C LEU A 55 -37.31 2.51 7.07
N MET A 56 -37.81 1.32 6.75
CA MET A 56 -38.00 0.26 7.74
C MET A 56 -36.68 -0.25 8.33
N GLU A 57 -35.59 -0.25 7.56
CA GLU A 57 -34.28 -0.68 8.06
C GLU A 57 -33.69 0.38 8.98
N TRP A 58 -33.86 1.65 8.64
CA TRP A 58 -33.49 2.76 9.52
C TRP A 58 -34.26 2.74 10.84
N VAL A 59 -35.59 2.54 10.78
CA VAL A 59 -36.42 2.41 11.98
C VAL A 59 -35.99 1.21 12.80
N ARG A 60 -35.70 0.06 12.18
CA ARG A 60 -35.24 -1.13 12.90
C ARG A 60 -33.92 -0.87 13.63
N VAL A 61 -32.90 -0.36 12.94
CA VAL A 61 -31.57 -0.13 13.53
C VAL A 61 -31.64 0.97 14.61
N ALA A 62 -32.38 2.06 14.38
CA ALA A 62 -32.55 3.11 15.38
C ALA A 62 -33.33 2.61 16.62
N VAL A 63 -34.35 1.77 16.44
CA VAL A 63 -35.06 1.11 17.55
C VAL A 63 -34.15 0.16 18.30
N VAL A 64 -33.30 -0.61 17.62
CA VAL A 64 -32.31 -1.48 18.28
C VAL A 64 -31.32 -0.66 19.13
N HIS A 65 -30.84 0.49 18.64
CA HIS A 65 -30.02 1.40 19.45
C HIS A 65 -30.79 1.96 20.66
N THR A 66 -32.07 2.29 20.48
CA THR A 66 -32.96 2.76 21.55
C THR A 66 -33.18 1.68 22.62
N GLU A 67 -33.38 0.43 22.21
CA GLU A 67 -33.53 -0.73 23.09
C GLU A 67 -32.20 -1.06 23.81
N HIS A 68 -31.07 -0.96 23.11
CA HIS A 68 -29.73 -1.17 23.68
C HIS A 68 -29.42 -0.19 24.81
N ARG A 69 -29.84 1.08 24.69
CA ARG A 69 -29.74 2.08 25.76
C ARG A 69 -30.94 2.10 26.72
N ARG A 70 -31.87 1.15 26.58
CA ARG A 70 -33.06 0.98 27.44
C ARG A 70 -33.98 2.21 27.52
N SER A 71 -34.12 2.96 26.44
CA SER A 71 -34.99 4.16 26.35
C SER A 71 -36.37 3.87 25.74
N PHE A 72 -37.35 4.76 25.97
CA PHE A 72 -38.72 4.63 25.47
C PHE A 72 -38.93 5.23 24.08
N SER A 73 -38.10 6.20 23.69
CA SER A 73 -38.28 6.96 22.46
C SER A 73 -36.98 7.01 21.66
N VAL A 74 -37.09 6.70 20.37
CA VAL A 74 -36.01 6.93 19.41
C VAL A 74 -35.74 8.44 19.36
N ASP A 75 -34.49 8.83 19.53
CA ASP A 75 -34.05 10.23 19.39
C ASP A 75 -33.24 10.43 18.09
N SER A 76 -32.78 11.66 17.82
CA SER A 76 -32.00 11.94 16.61
C SER A 76 -30.64 11.22 16.61
N ASP A 77 -30.08 10.92 17.77
CA ASP A 77 -28.77 10.30 17.88
C ASP A 77 -28.85 8.80 17.57
N ASP A 78 -29.96 8.14 17.91
CA ASP A 78 -30.25 6.75 17.49
C ASP A 78 -30.29 6.65 15.96
N VAL A 79 -30.84 7.67 15.29
CA VAL A 79 -30.86 7.76 13.82
C VAL A 79 -29.47 8.04 13.26
N ARG A 80 -28.67 8.90 13.91
CA ARG A 80 -27.27 9.15 13.51
C ARG A 80 -26.40 7.91 13.69
N GLN A 81 -26.57 7.14 14.76
CA GLN A 81 -25.85 5.88 14.95
C GLN A 81 -26.30 4.84 13.91
N ALA A 82 -27.60 4.78 13.59
CA ALA A 82 -28.09 3.98 12.48
C ALA A 82 -27.49 4.43 11.13
N ALA A 83 -27.29 5.73 10.92
CA ALA A 83 -26.64 6.26 9.71
C ALA A 83 -25.18 5.79 9.59
N ARG A 84 -24.41 5.77 10.69
CA ARG A 84 -23.02 5.26 10.70
C ARG A 84 -22.93 3.81 10.24
N LEU A 85 -23.95 3.00 10.52
CA LEU A 85 -24.02 1.59 10.11
C LEU A 85 -24.57 1.42 8.70
N LEU A 86 -25.60 2.19 8.34
CA LEU A 86 -26.37 2.01 7.10
C LEU A 86 -25.79 2.79 5.91
N LEU A 87 -24.95 3.80 6.15
CA LEU A 87 -24.34 4.65 5.13
C LEU A 87 -22.80 4.68 5.29
N PRO A 88 -22.09 3.69 4.74
CA PRO A 88 -20.62 3.70 4.73
C PRO A 88 -20.09 4.95 4.03
N GLY A 89 -19.30 5.77 4.74
CA GLY A 89 -18.72 7.02 4.22
C GLY A 89 -19.45 8.31 4.62
N VAL A 90 -20.49 8.24 5.45
CA VAL A 90 -21.08 9.43 6.09
C VAL A 90 -20.48 9.62 7.48
N ASP A 91 -19.78 10.74 7.69
CA ASP A 91 -19.29 11.15 9.01
C ASP A 91 -20.43 11.68 9.87
N CYS A 92 -21.15 10.75 10.51
CA CYS A 92 -22.02 11.08 11.64
C CYS A 92 -21.22 10.95 12.94
N GLU A 93 -21.34 11.95 13.80
CA GLU A 93 -20.70 11.93 15.12
C GLU A 93 -21.18 10.74 15.96
N PRO A 94 -20.28 10.10 16.74
CA PRO A 94 -20.68 9.19 17.80
C PRO A 94 -21.66 9.85 18.78
N ARG A 95 -22.53 9.05 19.39
CA ARG A 95 -23.44 9.56 20.42
C ARG A 95 -22.62 10.19 21.54
N GLN A 96 -22.95 11.43 21.91
CA GLN A 96 -22.27 12.13 22.98
C GLN A 96 -22.61 11.49 24.33
N LEU A 97 -21.60 11.27 25.18
CA LEU A 97 -21.77 10.70 26.52
C LEU A 97 -22.35 11.78 27.46
N ARG A 98 -23.67 11.87 27.54
CA ARG A 98 -24.37 12.85 28.39
C ARG A 98 -25.03 12.18 29.60
N THR A 99 -25.05 12.90 30.72
CA THR A 99 -25.73 12.51 31.97
C THR A 99 -27.27 12.51 31.83
N ASP A 100 -27.80 13.23 30.86
CA ASP A 100 -29.25 13.46 30.69
C ASP A 100 -29.96 12.32 29.93
N ASP A 101 -29.21 11.42 29.28
CA ASP A 101 -29.76 10.32 28.46
C ASP A 101 -30.31 9.15 29.30
N CYS A 102 -30.24 9.23 30.62
CA CYS A 102 -30.48 8.11 31.54
C CYS A 102 -31.94 7.87 31.94
N PHE A 103 -32.95 8.52 31.35
CA PHE A 103 -34.36 8.16 31.66
C PHE A 103 -34.69 6.76 31.10
N CYS A 104 -34.43 5.73 31.88
CA CYS A 104 -34.72 4.34 31.54
C CYS A 104 -36.03 3.89 32.18
N ALA A 105 -37.15 4.18 31.53
CA ALA A 105 -38.43 3.57 31.86
C ALA A 105 -38.63 2.30 31.01
N SER A 106 -37.93 1.22 31.33
CA SER A 106 -38.14 -0.07 30.65
C SER A 106 -39.38 -0.76 31.24
N ARG A 107 -40.32 -1.17 30.38
CA ARG A 107 -41.53 -1.94 30.78
C ARG A 107 -41.21 -3.33 31.35
N LYS A 108 -39.93 -3.72 31.38
CA LYS A 108 -39.44 -5.02 31.86
C LYS A 108 -38.89 -4.97 33.29
N LEU A 109 -38.82 -3.80 33.91
CA LEU A 109 -38.33 -3.64 35.29
C LEU A 109 -39.49 -3.80 36.28
N ASP A 110 -39.23 -4.45 37.40
CA ASP A 110 -40.18 -4.47 38.52
C ASP A 110 -40.18 -3.12 39.26
N ALA A 111 -41.14 -2.93 40.17
CA ALA A 111 -41.30 -1.67 40.89
C ALA A 111 -40.03 -1.30 41.68
N ALA A 112 -39.38 -2.28 42.31
CA ALA A 112 -38.16 -2.08 43.08
C ALA A 112 -36.97 -1.65 42.21
N SER A 113 -36.76 -2.29 41.05
CA SER A 113 -35.68 -1.89 40.14
C SER A 113 -35.93 -0.53 39.51
N THR A 114 -37.20 -0.17 39.28
CA THR A 114 -37.59 1.15 38.76
C THR A 114 -37.31 2.25 39.79
N GLU A 115 -37.63 2.01 41.06
CA GLU A 115 -37.33 2.93 42.15
C GLU A 115 -35.81 3.10 42.33
N ALA A 116 -35.05 2.00 42.40
CA ALA A 116 -33.60 2.05 42.53
C ALA A 116 -32.94 2.86 41.39
N LYS A 117 -33.45 2.69 40.16
CA LYS A 117 -32.96 3.43 39.00
C LYS A 117 -33.30 4.91 39.04
N PHE A 118 -34.51 5.26 39.47
CA PHE A 118 -34.90 6.65 39.64
C PHE A 118 -34.04 7.35 40.71
N LEU A 119 -33.75 6.68 41.83
CA LEU A 119 -32.86 7.21 42.86
C LEU A 119 -31.42 7.36 42.34
N GLN A 120 -30.94 6.41 41.54
CA GLN A 120 -29.66 6.50 40.87
C GLN A 120 -29.59 7.72 39.92
N ASP A 121 -30.56 7.87 39.01
CA ASP A 121 -30.64 9.01 38.07
C ASP A 121 -30.70 10.35 38.81
N LEU A 122 -31.48 10.41 39.88
CA LEU A 122 -31.57 11.60 40.74
C LEU A 122 -30.23 11.89 41.40
N GLY A 123 -29.55 10.88 41.96
CA GLY A 123 -28.21 11.01 42.53
C GLY A 123 -27.19 11.55 41.52
N PHE A 124 -27.17 11.01 40.30
CA PHE A 124 -26.30 11.50 39.22
C PHE A 124 -26.60 12.95 38.85
N ARG A 125 -27.87 13.35 38.76
CA ARG A 125 -28.24 14.76 38.50
C ARG A 125 -27.87 15.70 39.64
N MET A 126 -28.00 15.23 40.88
CA MET A 126 -27.58 15.99 42.06
C MET A 126 -26.07 16.22 42.07
N LEU A 127 -25.27 15.24 41.65
CA LEU A 127 -23.84 15.45 41.45
C LEU A 127 -23.56 16.39 40.28
N SER A 128 -24.24 16.18 39.14
CA SER A 128 -24.06 16.95 37.90
C SER A 128 -24.46 18.42 37.97
N CYS A 129 -25.12 18.85 39.05
CA CYS A 129 -25.51 20.25 39.24
C CYS A 129 -24.39 21.13 39.86
N GLY A 130 -23.26 20.53 40.27
CA GLY A 130 -22.07 21.25 40.73
C GLY A 130 -22.19 21.85 42.12
N ARG A 131 -23.26 21.54 42.86
CA ARG A 131 -23.47 22.05 44.22
C ARG A 131 -22.94 21.09 45.26
N THR A 132 -21.97 21.55 46.06
CA THR A 132 -21.26 20.75 47.09
C THR A 132 -22.16 20.33 48.25
N ASP A 133 -23.22 21.09 48.54
CA ASP A 133 -24.20 20.80 49.60
C ASP A 133 -25.04 19.56 49.30
N LEU A 134 -25.26 19.25 48.02
CA LEU A 134 -26.05 18.10 47.59
C LEU A 134 -25.27 16.79 47.57
N VAL A 135 -23.95 16.81 47.63
CA VAL A 135 -23.09 15.63 47.49
C VAL A 135 -23.45 14.54 48.50
N LYS A 136 -23.62 14.90 49.78
CA LYS A 136 -23.98 13.94 50.83
C LYS A 136 -25.33 13.28 50.57
N GLN A 137 -26.31 14.05 50.10
CA GLN A 137 -27.63 13.51 49.76
C GLN A 137 -27.56 12.62 48.52
N ALA A 138 -26.79 13.02 47.51
CA ALA A 138 -26.59 12.24 46.30
C ALA A 138 -25.92 10.89 46.59
N VAL A 139 -24.87 10.87 47.41
CA VAL A 139 -24.18 9.64 47.84
C VAL A 139 -25.14 8.68 48.54
N ASN A 140 -26.01 9.18 49.42
CA ASN A 140 -27.02 8.35 50.08
C ASN A 140 -28.04 7.73 49.10
N LEU A 141 -28.39 8.44 48.02
CA LEU A 141 -29.29 7.94 46.97
C LEU A 141 -28.61 6.92 46.06
N LEU A 142 -27.30 7.05 45.84
CA LEU A 142 -26.50 6.20 44.97
C LEU A 142 -26.10 4.85 45.59
N GLY A 143 -26.42 4.64 46.87
CA GLY A 143 -26.26 3.36 47.56
C GLY A 143 -24.83 3.10 48.04
N PRO A 144 -24.40 1.83 48.15
CA PRO A 144 -23.13 1.45 48.78
C PRO A 144 -21.89 1.95 48.02
N ASP A 145 -21.98 2.05 46.69
CA ASP A 145 -20.90 2.53 45.83
C ASP A 145 -20.81 4.07 45.83
N GLY A 146 -21.86 4.75 46.30
CA GLY A 146 -21.88 6.18 46.57
C GLY A 146 -21.44 7.05 45.39
N ILE A 147 -20.38 7.83 45.59
CA ILE A 147 -19.82 8.74 44.57
C ILE A 147 -19.21 7.99 43.36
N ASN A 148 -18.89 6.70 43.52
CA ASN A 148 -18.28 5.84 42.50
C ASN A 148 -19.31 4.94 41.81
N SER A 149 -20.60 5.12 42.10
CA SER A 149 -21.66 4.39 41.40
C SER A 149 -21.55 4.58 39.88
N MET A 150 -21.70 3.49 39.12
CA MET A 150 -21.60 3.51 37.66
C MET A 150 -22.98 3.64 37.01
N SER A 151 -23.05 4.40 35.92
CA SER A 151 -24.24 4.49 35.07
C SER A 151 -24.44 3.20 34.25
N GLU A 152 -25.54 3.13 33.50
CA GLU A 152 -25.78 2.03 32.54
C GLU A 152 -24.72 1.96 31.42
N GLN A 153 -23.98 3.05 31.20
CA GLN A 153 -22.84 3.11 30.28
C GLN A 153 -21.52 2.69 30.96
N GLY A 154 -21.57 2.25 32.23
CA GLY A 154 -20.39 1.89 33.01
C GLY A 154 -19.54 3.08 33.44
N MET A 155 -20.08 4.30 33.37
CA MET A 155 -19.34 5.53 33.66
C MET A 155 -19.65 6.07 35.05
N THR A 156 -18.64 6.55 35.74
CA THR A 156 -18.79 7.24 37.04
C THR A 156 -19.15 8.72 36.84
N PRO A 157 -19.69 9.41 37.87
CA PRO A 157 -19.89 10.86 37.84
C PRO A 157 -18.61 11.63 37.48
N LEU A 158 -17.46 11.16 37.94
CA LEU A 158 -16.15 11.74 37.63
C LEU A 158 -15.82 11.64 36.14
N MET A 159 -16.09 10.49 35.50
CA MET A 159 -15.88 10.33 34.05
C MET A 159 -16.77 11.28 33.24
N TYR A 160 -18.04 11.48 33.63
CA TYR A 160 -18.90 12.47 32.96
C TYR A 160 -18.39 13.90 33.12
N ALA A 161 -17.88 14.26 34.31
CA ALA A 161 -17.26 15.56 34.53
C ALA A 161 -16.01 15.75 33.64
N CYS A 162 -15.21 14.69 33.49
CA CYS A 162 -14.03 14.68 32.61
C CYS A 162 -14.39 14.83 31.14
N VAL A 163 -15.42 14.13 30.65
CA VAL A 163 -15.94 14.30 29.28
C VAL A 163 -16.38 15.74 29.01
N ARG A 164 -16.99 16.39 30.01
CA ARG A 164 -17.49 17.78 29.90
C ARG A 164 -16.40 18.84 30.04
N GLY A 165 -15.24 18.50 30.58
CA GLY A 165 -14.19 19.47 30.88
C GLY A 165 -14.52 20.40 32.05
N ASP A 166 -15.42 19.98 32.95
CA ASP A 166 -15.88 20.81 34.07
C ASP A 166 -14.91 20.67 35.27
N GLU A 167 -13.89 21.52 35.29
CA GLU A 167 -12.83 21.52 36.30
C GLU A 167 -13.37 21.63 37.73
N ALA A 168 -14.36 22.50 37.97
CA ALA A 168 -14.96 22.69 39.28
C ALA A 168 -15.71 21.44 39.75
N MET A 169 -16.42 20.78 38.83
CA MET A 169 -17.09 19.50 39.10
C MET A 169 -16.08 18.39 39.41
N VAL A 170 -15.01 18.29 38.62
CA VAL A 170 -13.95 17.30 38.84
C VAL A 170 -13.33 17.49 40.22
N GLN A 171 -12.99 18.72 40.60
CA GLN A 171 -12.45 19.01 41.93
C GLN A 171 -13.44 18.61 43.03
N MET A 172 -14.71 19.00 42.91
CA MET A 172 -15.75 18.67 43.88
C MET A 172 -15.93 17.16 44.07
N LEU A 173 -15.91 16.39 42.97
CA LEU A 173 -16.05 14.93 43.01
C LEU A 173 -14.82 14.27 43.64
N LEU A 174 -13.61 14.75 43.34
CA LEU A 174 -12.38 14.26 43.96
C LEU A 174 -12.34 14.58 45.47
N ASP A 175 -12.72 15.79 45.88
CA ASP A 175 -12.84 16.18 47.29
C ASP A 175 -13.88 15.33 48.03
N ALA A 176 -14.90 14.84 47.32
CA ALA A 176 -15.92 13.92 47.83
C ALA A 176 -15.47 12.46 47.90
N GLY A 177 -14.25 12.13 47.45
CA GLY A 177 -13.69 10.78 47.48
C GLY A 177 -13.99 9.93 46.24
N ALA A 178 -14.23 10.55 45.09
CA ALA A 178 -14.32 9.82 43.82
C ALA A 178 -12.98 9.12 43.50
N ASP A 179 -13.07 7.87 43.06
CA ASP A 179 -11.91 7.10 42.65
C ASP A 179 -11.42 7.55 41.28
N ILE A 180 -10.19 8.07 41.28
CA ILE A 180 -9.55 8.69 40.12
C ILE A 180 -9.13 7.69 39.05
N ASN A 181 -8.94 6.41 39.43
CA ASN A 181 -8.49 5.34 38.54
C ASN A 181 -9.59 4.32 38.26
N SER A 182 -10.85 4.62 38.57
CA SER A 182 -11.97 3.76 38.20
C SER A 182 -12.00 3.52 36.69
N GLU A 183 -12.23 2.27 36.30
CA GLU A 183 -12.26 1.84 34.90
C GLU A 183 -13.69 1.48 34.48
N VAL A 184 -14.04 1.76 33.23
CA VAL A 184 -15.33 1.33 32.66
C VAL A 184 -15.36 -0.20 32.50
N VAL A 185 -16.16 -0.87 33.32
CA VAL A 185 -16.23 -2.35 33.36
C VAL A 185 -17.24 -2.91 32.34
N HIS A 186 -16.89 -4.03 31.69
CA HIS A 186 -17.74 -4.74 30.72
C HIS A 186 -19.08 -5.30 31.25
N LYS A 187 -19.36 -5.16 32.55
CA LYS A 187 -20.56 -5.72 33.20
C LYS A 187 -21.84 -4.96 32.88
N HIS A 188 -21.74 -3.75 32.32
CA HIS A 188 -22.89 -2.92 31.99
C HIS A 188 -23.34 -3.09 30.53
N PRO A 189 -24.65 -3.24 30.28
CA PRO A 189 -25.19 -3.66 28.98
C PRO A 189 -25.08 -2.60 27.88
N SER A 190 -24.87 -1.33 28.24
CA SER A 190 -24.79 -0.21 27.28
C SER A 190 -23.38 0.36 27.11
N VAL A 191 -22.34 -0.35 27.60
CA VAL A 191 -20.94 0.06 27.46
C VAL A 191 -20.50 -0.04 26.01
N PHE A 192 -20.06 1.08 25.45
CA PHE A 192 -19.45 1.07 24.13
C PHE A 192 -18.10 0.34 24.19
N PRO A 193 -17.81 -0.54 23.23
CA PRO A 193 -16.55 -1.27 23.25
C PRO A 193 -15.29 -0.39 23.30
N GLU A 194 -15.35 0.79 22.70
CA GLU A 194 -14.26 1.78 22.64
C GLU A 194 -14.02 2.48 23.98
N THR A 195 -15.02 2.49 24.86
CA THR A 195 -14.93 3.11 26.19
C THR A 195 -14.58 2.11 27.30
N ARG A 196 -14.45 0.82 26.98
CA ARG A 196 -14.12 -0.22 27.96
C ARG A 196 -12.75 0.06 28.55
N GLN A 197 -12.53 -0.20 29.84
CA GLN A 197 -11.25 0.08 30.50
C GLN A 197 -10.83 1.57 30.44
N ALA A 198 -11.67 2.49 29.92
CA ALA A 198 -11.36 3.90 29.97
C ALA A 198 -11.40 4.38 31.43
N THR A 199 -10.41 5.20 31.79
CA THR A 199 -10.31 5.91 33.07
C THR A 199 -10.78 7.36 32.92
N PRO A 200 -11.08 8.08 34.02
CA PRO A 200 -11.33 9.52 33.98
C PRO A 200 -10.28 10.31 33.19
N LEU A 201 -8.99 9.96 33.34
CA LEU A 201 -7.88 10.57 32.62
C LEU A 201 -7.98 10.34 31.09
N THR A 202 -8.25 9.11 30.65
CA THR A 202 -8.41 8.82 29.21
C THR A 202 -9.56 9.62 28.57
N PHE A 203 -10.69 9.81 29.28
CA PHE A 203 -11.79 10.64 28.78
C PHE A 203 -11.41 12.13 28.70
N ALA A 204 -10.74 12.66 29.73
CA ALA A 204 -10.28 14.05 29.72
C ALA A 204 -9.32 14.32 28.55
N VAL A 205 -8.42 13.36 28.26
CA VAL A 205 -7.48 13.44 27.13
C VAL A 205 -8.18 13.29 25.79
N LEU A 206 -9.06 12.30 25.64
CA LEU A 206 -9.85 12.07 24.41
C LEU A 206 -10.60 13.33 23.97
N HIS A 207 -11.14 14.08 24.95
CA HIS A 207 -11.88 15.32 24.70
C HIS A 207 -11.00 16.58 24.71
N GLY A 208 -9.69 16.47 24.95
CA GLY A 208 -8.76 17.60 24.83
C GLY A 208 -8.75 18.57 26.01
N HIS A 209 -9.29 18.19 27.18
CA HIS A 209 -9.48 19.09 28.32
C HIS A 209 -8.20 19.24 29.17
N VAL A 210 -7.23 20.01 28.69
CA VAL A 210 -5.91 20.22 29.33
C VAL A 210 -6.00 20.57 30.84
N PRO A 211 -6.86 21.50 31.30
CA PRO A 211 -6.94 21.84 32.72
C PRO A 211 -7.42 20.67 33.58
N VAL A 212 -8.38 19.88 33.08
CA VAL A 212 -8.87 18.69 33.78
C VAL A 212 -7.80 17.61 33.82
N VAL A 213 -7.07 17.39 32.72
CA VAL A 213 -5.94 16.44 32.69
C VAL A 213 -4.87 16.82 33.71
N GLN A 214 -4.49 18.10 33.75
CA GLN A 214 -3.56 18.64 34.75
C GLN A 214 -4.03 18.36 36.18
N LEU A 215 -5.29 18.67 36.48
CA LEU A 215 -5.90 18.46 37.79
C LEU A 215 -5.89 16.97 38.20
N LEU A 216 -6.29 16.07 37.30
CA LEU A 216 -6.28 14.63 37.55
C LEU A 216 -4.86 14.11 37.81
N LEU A 217 -3.87 14.56 37.03
CA LEU A 217 -2.48 14.17 37.22
C LEU A 217 -1.89 14.73 38.52
N ASP A 218 -2.27 15.93 38.92
CA ASP A 218 -1.88 16.54 40.22
C ASP A 218 -2.50 15.76 41.40
N ALA A 219 -3.70 15.20 41.20
CA ALA A 219 -4.38 14.29 42.12
C ALA A 219 -3.87 12.83 42.05
N LYS A 220 -2.76 12.56 41.34
CA LYS A 220 -2.12 11.25 41.20
C LYS A 220 -2.92 10.20 40.43
N ALA A 221 -3.65 10.61 39.38
CA ALA A 221 -4.16 9.67 38.39
C ALA A 221 -3.03 8.84 37.77
N ASN A 222 -3.30 7.58 37.42
CA ASN A 222 -2.34 6.76 36.70
C ASN A 222 -2.13 7.34 35.28
N VAL A 223 -0.89 7.75 34.99
CA VAL A 223 -0.51 8.41 33.72
C VAL A 223 -0.73 7.47 32.53
N GLU A 224 -0.58 6.16 32.75
CA GLU A 224 -0.80 5.12 31.74
C GLU A 224 -2.28 4.69 31.63
N GLY A 225 -3.19 5.36 32.36
CA GLY A 225 -4.61 5.03 32.37
C GLY A 225 -4.89 3.68 33.05
N SER A 226 -5.53 2.76 32.33
CA SER A 226 -5.91 1.43 32.83
C SER A 226 -4.86 0.37 32.62
N LEU A 227 -3.70 0.71 32.07
CA LEU A 227 -2.66 -0.27 31.85
C LEU A 227 -2.17 -0.85 33.19
N GLN A 228 -2.31 -2.16 33.33
CA GLN A 228 -1.76 -2.95 34.42
C GLN A 228 -0.78 -3.98 33.85
N ASP A 229 0.34 -4.20 34.57
CA ASP A 229 1.39 -5.15 34.20
C ASP A 229 0.82 -6.55 33.96
N GLY A 230 1.09 -7.11 32.78
CA GLY A 230 0.77 -8.51 32.42
C GLY A 230 -0.66 -8.77 31.93
N MET A 231 -1.48 -7.74 31.66
CA MET A 231 -2.82 -7.89 31.06
C MET A 231 -2.83 -7.49 29.59
N GLU A 232 -3.56 -8.25 28.76
CA GLU A 232 -3.90 -7.84 27.39
C GLU A 232 -4.82 -6.61 27.46
N ASN A 233 -4.21 -5.43 27.40
CA ASN A 233 -4.93 -4.17 27.43
C ASN A 233 -5.34 -3.79 26.01
N TYR A 234 -6.65 -3.64 25.79
CA TYR A 234 -7.24 -3.36 24.49
C TYR A 234 -7.54 -1.86 24.30
N THR A 235 -7.05 -1.01 25.21
CA THR A 235 -7.30 0.44 25.23
C THR A 235 -6.04 1.25 25.08
N GLU A 236 -6.13 2.25 24.21
CA GLU A 236 -5.07 3.24 24.01
C GLU A 236 -4.82 4.03 25.30
N THR A 237 -3.54 4.21 25.62
CA THR A 237 -3.08 5.06 26.71
C THR A 237 -3.47 6.51 26.48
N PRO A 238 -3.53 7.32 27.56
CA PRO A 238 -3.65 8.76 27.43
C PRO A 238 -2.62 9.36 26.46
N LEU A 239 -1.36 8.90 26.48
CA LEU A 239 -0.34 9.44 25.59
C LEU A 239 -0.57 9.07 24.11
N GLN A 240 -0.98 7.83 23.83
CA GLN A 240 -1.35 7.39 22.48
C GLN A 240 -2.52 8.21 21.92
N LEU A 241 -3.57 8.45 22.72
CA LEU A 241 -4.72 9.29 22.34
C LEU A 241 -4.29 10.73 22.03
N ALA A 242 -3.48 11.33 22.91
CA ALA A 242 -2.96 12.68 22.70
C ALA A 242 -2.07 12.77 21.45
N ALA A 243 -1.28 11.73 21.19
CA ALA A 243 -0.41 11.63 20.03
C ALA A 243 -1.19 11.49 18.72
N ALA A 244 -2.24 10.65 18.69
CA ALA A 244 -3.13 10.49 17.55
C ALA A 244 -3.94 11.76 17.26
N ALA A 245 -4.38 12.47 18.30
CA ALA A 245 -5.09 13.74 18.18
C ALA A 245 -4.17 14.91 17.76
N GLY A 246 -2.84 14.76 17.89
CA GLY A 246 -1.88 15.82 17.59
C GLY A 246 -1.84 16.93 18.64
N ASN A 247 -2.35 16.67 19.85
CA ASN A 247 -2.41 17.67 20.91
C ASN A 247 -1.05 17.81 21.61
N PHE A 248 -0.23 18.74 21.10
CA PHE A 248 1.13 18.99 21.60
C PHE A 248 1.19 19.33 23.09
N GLU A 249 0.20 20.08 23.61
CA GLU A 249 0.14 20.47 25.02
C GLU A 249 -0.11 19.25 25.91
N LEU A 250 -1.09 18.41 25.56
CA LEU A 250 -1.36 17.17 26.30
C LEU A 250 -0.19 16.19 26.23
N VAL A 251 0.44 16.02 25.07
CA VAL A 251 1.62 15.18 24.93
C VAL A 251 2.74 15.69 25.83
N SER A 252 3.00 17.00 25.85
CA SER A 252 4.03 17.59 26.70
C SER A 252 3.72 17.36 28.18
N LEU A 253 2.48 17.57 28.60
CA LEU A 253 2.04 17.37 29.98
C LEU A 253 2.17 15.92 30.42
N LEU A 254 1.67 14.97 29.63
CA LEU A 254 1.73 13.54 29.96
C LEU A 254 3.17 13.03 30.07
N LEU A 255 4.02 13.44 29.12
CA LEU A 255 5.46 13.17 29.13
C LEU A 255 6.13 13.72 30.41
N GLU A 256 5.84 14.96 30.80
CA GLU A 256 6.37 15.56 32.04
C GLU A 256 5.93 14.81 33.31
N ARG A 257 4.81 14.06 33.27
CA ARG A 257 4.35 13.19 34.36
C ARG A 257 4.87 11.76 34.29
N GLY A 258 5.74 11.45 33.32
CA GLY A 258 6.40 10.15 33.19
C GLY A 258 5.60 9.13 32.38
N ALA A 259 4.78 9.58 31.43
CA ALA A 259 4.17 8.69 30.44
C ALA A 259 5.24 8.05 29.55
N ASP A 260 5.15 6.74 29.33
CA ASP A 260 6.09 6.03 28.47
C ASP A 260 5.59 6.01 27.00
N PRO A 261 6.31 6.66 26.06
CA PRO A 261 5.93 6.69 24.66
C PRO A 261 6.11 5.34 23.93
N MET A 262 6.80 4.36 24.54
CA MET A 262 7.05 3.04 23.96
C MET A 262 5.95 2.03 24.23
N VAL A 263 5.00 2.34 25.12
CA VAL A 263 3.90 1.44 25.40
C VAL A 263 3.01 1.30 24.17
N GLY A 264 2.85 0.06 23.72
CA GLY A 264 1.98 -0.33 22.62
C GLY A 264 0.75 -1.05 23.15
N THR A 265 -0.39 -0.87 22.49
CA THR A 265 -1.66 -1.51 22.86
C THR A 265 -2.20 -2.30 21.67
N MET A 266 -2.72 -3.50 21.93
CA MET A 266 -3.23 -4.39 20.87
C MET A 266 -4.54 -3.85 20.27
N TYR A 267 -4.59 -3.73 18.94
CA TYR A 267 -5.83 -3.39 18.24
C TYR A 267 -6.83 -4.57 18.27
N ARG A 268 -8.12 -4.23 18.49
CA ARG A 268 -9.28 -5.11 18.74
C ARG A 268 -9.60 -6.20 17.69
N ASN A 269 -8.79 -6.43 16.66
CA ASN A 269 -9.16 -7.33 15.57
C ASN A 269 -8.27 -8.55 15.35
N GLY A 270 -7.16 -8.76 16.08
CA GLY A 270 -6.29 -9.94 15.87
C GLY A 270 -5.72 -10.08 14.44
N ILE A 271 -5.96 -9.07 13.59
CA ILE A 271 -5.35 -8.86 12.29
C ILE A 271 -4.56 -7.58 12.48
N SER A 272 -3.37 -7.69 13.06
CA SER A 272 -2.36 -6.68 12.78
C SER A 272 -2.06 -6.80 11.30
N THR A 273 -2.53 -5.84 10.50
CA THR A 273 -2.21 -5.80 9.06
C THR A 273 -0.75 -5.43 8.83
N ALA A 274 -0.04 -5.00 9.88
CA ALA A 274 1.39 -4.82 9.88
C ALA A 274 2.07 -6.10 10.43
N PRO A 275 3.06 -6.68 9.72
CA PRO A 275 3.91 -7.74 10.26
C PRO A 275 4.75 -7.30 11.49
N GLN A 276 4.68 -6.03 11.90
CA GLN A 276 5.47 -5.43 12.96
C GLN A 276 4.59 -4.71 14.00
N GLY A 277 4.16 -5.44 15.04
CA GLY A 277 3.96 -4.86 16.38
C GLY A 277 2.64 -4.16 16.72
N ASP A 278 2.58 -3.69 17.97
CA ASP A 278 1.49 -2.96 18.60
C ASP A 278 1.71 -1.45 18.44
N MET A 279 0.68 -0.72 18.01
CA MET A 279 0.78 0.69 17.69
C MET A 279 1.10 1.52 18.94
N ASN A 280 2.30 2.10 19.00
CA ASN A 280 2.78 2.96 20.08
C ASN A 280 2.54 4.45 19.79
N SER A 281 2.92 5.32 20.72
CA SER A 281 2.71 6.78 20.59
C SER A 281 3.48 7.38 19.40
N TYR A 282 4.66 6.83 19.05
CA TYR A 282 5.42 7.27 17.88
C TYR A 282 4.71 6.89 16.59
N SER A 283 4.22 5.64 16.48
CA SER A 283 3.53 5.19 15.27
C SER A 283 2.20 5.89 15.07
N LEU A 284 1.45 6.22 16.13
CA LEU A 284 0.24 7.04 16.04
C LEU A 284 0.52 8.48 15.58
N ALA A 285 1.50 9.16 16.20
CA ALA A 285 1.87 10.51 15.77
C ALA A 285 2.35 10.53 14.30
N ALA A 286 3.04 9.47 13.87
CA ALA A 286 3.54 9.31 12.51
C ALA A 286 2.43 8.98 11.50
N ALA A 287 1.48 8.10 11.86
CA ALA A 287 0.33 7.71 11.04
C ALA A 287 -0.61 8.89 10.75
N HIS A 288 -0.75 9.81 11.70
CA HIS A 288 -1.61 10.99 11.56
C HIS A 288 -0.87 12.25 11.09
N GLY A 289 0.45 12.19 10.86
CA GLY A 289 1.21 13.30 10.29
C GLY A 289 1.57 14.41 11.29
N HIS A 290 1.48 14.14 12.59
CA HIS A 290 1.75 15.12 13.65
C HIS A 290 3.25 15.28 13.91
N ARG A 291 3.97 15.86 12.95
CA ARG A 291 5.45 16.00 12.97
C ARG A 291 5.98 16.71 14.22
N ASN A 292 5.29 17.73 14.73
CA ASN A 292 5.72 18.45 15.93
C ASN A 292 5.58 17.61 17.20
N VAL A 293 4.50 16.83 17.30
CA VAL A 293 4.28 15.86 18.39
C VAL A 293 5.33 14.75 18.31
N PHE A 294 5.58 14.22 17.11
CA PHE A 294 6.60 13.20 16.88
C PHE A 294 7.99 13.65 17.38
N ARG A 295 8.38 14.89 17.07
CA ARG A 295 9.64 15.47 17.57
C ARG A 295 9.64 15.68 19.08
N LYS A 296 8.51 16.04 19.68
CA LYS A 296 8.39 16.16 21.14
C LYS A 296 8.58 14.81 21.81
N LEU A 297 7.96 13.74 21.29
CA LEU A 297 8.15 12.37 21.77
C LEU A 297 9.63 11.97 21.70
N LEU A 298 10.31 12.26 20.59
CA LEU A 298 11.76 11.99 20.44
C LEU A 298 12.65 12.78 21.40
N SER A 299 12.25 14.00 21.76
CA SER A 299 13.02 14.85 22.68
C SER A 299 12.96 14.37 24.13
N HIS A 300 11.98 13.54 24.47
CA HIS A 300 11.74 13.06 25.82
C HIS A 300 12.22 11.61 25.94
N THR A 301 13.53 11.42 26.15
CA THR A 301 14.09 10.09 26.42
C THR A 301 14.84 10.04 27.74
N GLU A 302 14.34 9.15 28.62
CA GLU A 302 14.87 8.59 29.87
C GLU A 302 14.61 9.35 31.19
N THR A 303 13.53 8.98 31.89
CA THR A 303 13.56 8.82 33.36
C THR A 303 13.27 7.35 33.67
N GLY A 304 14.34 6.58 33.91
CA GLY A 304 14.30 5.13 34.00
C GLY A 304 13.30 4.56 35.01
N LYS A 305 12.59 3.52 34.56
CA LYS A 305 12.14 2.42 35.41
C LYS A 305 12.70 1.15 34.77
N GLY A 306 13.52 0.43 35.53
CA GLY A 306 14.04 -0.86 35.12
C GLY A 306 12.89 -1.87 35.16
N ASP A 307 12.42 -2.28 33.99
CA ASP A 307 11.41 -3.31 33.87
C ASP A 307 11.99 -4.67 34.27
N VAL A 308 11.28 -5.35 35.16
CA VAL A 308 11.56 -6.74 35.55
C VAL A 308 11.07 -7.63 34.41
N LEU A 309 12.01 -8.28 33.72
CA LEU A 309 11.76 -9.06 32.51
C LEU A 309 10.98 -10.36 32.75
N SER A 310 10.32 -10.80 31.67
CA SER A 310 9.72 -12.12 31.55
C SER A 310 10.78 -13.22 31.27
N LEU A 311 10.52 -14.45 31.71
CA LEU A 311 11.46 -15.57 31.58
C LEU A 311 11.76 -15.92 30.10
N GLU A 312 10.86 -15.60 29.17
CA GLU A 312 11.01 -15.87 27.73
C GLU A 312 12.06 -14.95 27.08
N GLU A 313 12.09 -13.67 27.47
CA GLU A 313 13.09 -12.71 26.99
C GLU A 313 14.49 -13.05 27.50
N ILE A 314 14.59 -13.57 28.73
CA ILE A 314 15.86 -14.04 29.31
C ILE A 314 16.39 -15.27 28.57
N LEU A 315 15.50 -16.19 28.17
CA LEU A 315 15.90 -17.44 27.51
C LEU A 315 16.22 -17.26 26.02
N ALA A 316 15.64 -16.25 25.35
CA ALA A 316 15.92 -15.93 23.95
C ALA A 316 17.31 -15.28 23.72
N GLU A 317 17.92 -14.67 24.74
CA GLU A 317 19.19 -13.93 24.64
C GLU A 317 20.43 -14.71 25.10
N GLY A 318 20.29 -16.00 25.41
CA GLY A 318 21.34 -16.86 25.98
C GLY A 318 22.51 -17.17 25.02
N SER A 319 23.35 -16.18 24.71
CA SER A 319 24.74 -16.36 24.25
C SER A 319 25.57 -15.08 24.08
N GLU A 320 24.99 -13.87 24.08
CA GLU A 320 25.75 -12.61 23.80
C GLU A 320 26.04 -11.70 25.00
N LEU A 321 25.51 -12.00 26.19
CA LEU A 321 25.53 -11.08 27.34
C LEU A 321 26.49 -11.47 28.47
N GLU A 322 27.32 -12.51 28.30
CA GLU A 322 28.28 -12.88 29.34
C GLU A 322 29.34 -11.78 29.55
N GLY A 323 29.33 -11.17 30.74
CA GLY A 323 30.37 -10.24 31.21
C GLY A 323 30.02 -8.74 31.19
N ARG A 324 28.78 -8.32 30.91
CA ARG A 324 28.38 -6.90 30.87
C ARG A 324 27.57 -6.47 32.09
N SER A 325 27.75 -5.22 32.51
CA SER A 325 27.04 -4.66 33.68
C SER A 325 25.54 -4.46 33.40
N PRO A 326 24.64 -4.59 34.40
CA PRO A 326 23.18 -4.44 34.20
C PRO A 326 22.78 -3.14 33.51
N SER A 327 23.43 -2.02 33.87
CA SER A 327 23.22 -0.71 33.25
C SER A 327 23.57 -0.64 31.77
N GLN A 328 24.56 -1.41 31.31
CA GLN A 328 24.92 -1.48 29.89
C GLN A 328 23.94 -2.33 29.09
N ILE A 329 23.34 -3.33 29.73
CA ILE A 329 22.35 -4.21 29.11
C ILE A 329 21.04 -3.44 28.92
N ASP A 330 20.61 -2.67 29.93
CA ASP A 330 19.40 -1.84 29.85
C ASP A 330 19.50 -0.77 28.75
N MET A 331 20.64 -0.08 28.62
CA MET A 331 20.87 0.89 27.55
C MET A 331 20.85 0.27 26.14
N ILE A 332 21.31 -0.97 25.99
CA ILE A 332 21.28 -1.70 24.71
C ILE A 332 19.85 -2.18 24.40
N ARG A 333 19.08 -2.60 25.42
CA ARG A 333 17.69 -3.05 25.30
C ARG A 333 16.74 -1.90 24.97
N THR A 334 16.82 -0.76 25.66
CA THR A 334 16.01 0.44 25.34
C THR A 334 16.32 0.96 23.93
N GLY A 335 17.57 0.84 23.47
CA GLY A 335 17.96 1.13 22.09
C GLY A 335 17.28 0.24 21.05
N LYS A 336 17.16 -1.07 21.30
CA LYS A 336 16.49 -2.01 20.39
C LYS A 336 14.97 -1.82 20.36
N ALA A 337 14.34 -1.62 21.52
CA ALA A 337 12.90 -1.35 21.62
C ALA A 337 12.52 -0.04 20.91
N LYS A 338 13.29 1.04 21.15
CA LYS A 338 13.13 2.31 20.45
C LYS A 338 13.32 2.17 18.94
N LEU A 339 14.32 1.41 18.49
CA LEU A 339 14.51 1.17 17.07
C LEU A 339 13.32 0.44 16.44
N LYS A 340 12.74 -0.55 17.14
CA LYS A 340 11.52 -1.25 16.68
C LYS A 340 10.34 -0.29 16.57
N ALA A 341 10.09 0.53 17.59
CA ALA A 341 9.03 1.55 17.58
C ALA A 341 9.20 2.57 16.44
N LEU A 342 10.43 3.01 16.18
CA LEU A 342 10.72 3.94 15.08
C LEU A 342 10.59 3.30 13.69
N LYS A 343 10.93 2.02 13.54
CA LYS A 343 10.69 1.27 12.30
C LYS A 343 9.19 1.18 11.99
N GLU A 344 8.38 0.93 13.02
CA GLU A 344 6.93 0.88 12.89
C GLU A 344 6.34 2.27 12.57
N ALA A 345 6.83 3.32 13.24
CA ALA A 345 6.45 4.69 12.91
C ALA A 345 6.85 5.08 11.48
N MET A 346 8.01 4.62 10.99
CA MET A 346 8.44 4.81 9.61
C MET A 346 7.45 4.14 8.65
N TYR A 347 7.04 2.90 8.93
CA TYR A 347 6.04 2.15 8.16
C TYR A 347 4.72 2.92 8.05
N HIS A 348 4.13 3.30 9.19
CA HIS A 348 2.85 4.00 9.18
C HIS A 348 2.91 5.40 8.56
N SER A 349 3.99 6.16 8.77
CA SER A 349 4.16 7.46 8.10
C SER A 349 4.26 7.33 6.58
N ALA A 350 4.93 6.29 6.08
CA ALA A 350 5.06 6.05 4.65
C ALA A 350 3.71 5.67 4.02
N GLU A 351 2.98 4.71 4.61
CA GLU A 351 1.66 4.25 4.15
C GLU A 351 0.62 5.38 4.10
N HIS A 352 0.67 6.33 5.05
CA HIS A 352 -0.26 7.47 5.11
C HIS A 352 0.24 8.70 4.33
N GLY A 353 1.40 8.62 3.67
CA GLY A 353 1.94 9.68 2.82
C GLY A 353 2.57 10.86 3.59
N HIS A 354 2.95 10.66 4.85
CA HIS A 354 3.60 11.67 5.71
C HIS A 354 5.12 11.66 5.55
N VAL A 355 5.60 11.88 4.31
CA VAL A 355 7.00 11.67 3.93
C VAL A 355 8.01 12.50 4.73
N ASP A 356 7.67 13.71 5.19
CA ASP A 356 8.58 14.53 5.99
C ASP A 356 8.90 13.88 7.36
N ILE A 357 7.95 13.13 7.94
CA ILE A 357 8.18 12.34 9.15
C ILE A 357 9.07 11.15 8.82
N THR A 358 8.80 10.45 7.71
CA THR A 358 9.60 9.30 7.27
C THR A 358 11.07 9.67 7.05
N ILE A 359 11.34 10.82 6.42
CA ILE A 359 12.69 11.36 6.25
C ILE A 359 13.31 11.78 7.59
N ASP A 360 12.54 12.40 8.50
CA ASP A 360 13.02 12.70 9.86
C ASP A 360 13.43 11.40 10.57
N ILE A 361 12.65 10.31 10.47
CA ILE A 361 12.99 9.01 11.07
C ILE A 361 14.22 8.40 10.41
N ARG A 362 14.34 8.47 9.08
CA ARG A 362 15.53 8.03 8.34
C ARG A 362 16.79 8.75 8.83
N SER A 363 16.70 10.04 9.11
CA SER A 363 17.82 10.84 9.63
C SER A 363 18.29 10.41 11.03
N LEU A 364 17.47 9.68 11.78
CA LEU A 364 17.82 9.07 13.07
C LEU A 364 18.56 7.72 12.93
N GLY A 365 18.83 7.27 11.71
CA GLY A 365 19.58 6.05 11.44
C GLY A 365 18.73 4.79 11.27
N VAL A 366 17.40 4.92 11.20
CA VAL A 366 16.53 3.79 10.84
C VAL A 366 16.78 3.45 9.36
N PRO A 367 17.07 2.17 9.01
CA PRO A 367 17.29 1.78 7.62
C PRO A 367 15.97 1.77 6.86
N TRP A 368 16.06 2.00 5.54
CA TRP A 368 14.93 1.80 4.65
C TRP A 368 14.55 0.32 4.60
N THR A 369 13.26 0.04 4.59
CA THR A 369 12.75 -1.18 4.00
C THR A 369 12.35 -0.89 2.55
N LEU A 370 12.33 -1.91 1.69
CA LEU A 370 11.87 -1.74 0.31
C LEU A 370 10.50 -1.03 0.22
N HIS A 371 9.55 -1.47 1.04
CA HIS A 371 8.20 -0.92 1.10
C HIS A 371 8.17 0.56 1.54
N THR A 372 8.83 0.90 2.65
CA THR A 372 8.85 2.30 3.17
C THR A 372 9.52 3.26 2.20
N TRP A 373 10.59 2.81 1.54
CA TRP A 373 11.26 3.57 0.50
C TRP A 373 10.34 3.78 -0.72
N LEU A 374 9.66 2.72 -1.16
CA LEU A 374 8.77 2.75 -2.31
C LEU A 374 7.60 3.72 -2.09
N GLU A 375 6.91 3.61 -0.96
CA GLU A 375 5.77 4.48 -0.65
C GLU A 375 6.19 5.93 -0.43
N SER A 376 7.38 6.15 0.14
CA SER A 376 7.98 7.49 0.22
C SER A 376 8.27 8.08 -1.17
N LEU A 377 8.82 7.27 -2.09
CA LEU A 377 9.10 7.67 -3.46
C LEU A 377 7.79 7.95 -4.22
N ARG A 378 6.79 7.09 -4.07
CA ARG A 378 5.45 7.23 -4.65
C ARG A 378 4.83 8.55 -4.20
N THR A 379 4.81 8.81 -2.90
CA THR A 379 4.26 10.03 -2.32
C THR A 379 4.99 11.27 -2.83
N CYS A 380 6.33 11.25 -2.86
CA CYS A 380 7.13 12.36 -3.40
C CYS A 380 6.83 12.64 -4.88
N PHE A 381 6.62 11.59 -5.67
CA PHE A 381 6.28 11.72 -7.08
C PHE A 381 4.91 12.35 -7.29
N HIS A 382 3.88 11.90 -6.56
CA HIS A 382 2.53 12.48 -6.61
C HIS A 382 2.50 13.93 -6.14
N GLN A 383 3.31 14.29 -5.13
CA GLN A 383 3.45 15.66 -4.64
C GLN A 383 4.42 16.53 -5.46
N HIS A 384 5.04 15.97 -6.51
CA HIS A 384 6.04 16.64 -7.36
C HIS A 384 7.26 17.21 -6.61
N ARG A 385 7.67 16.60 -5.49
CA ARG A 385 8.80 17.03 -4.65
C ARG A 385 10.15 16.54 -5.19
N ARG A 386 10.60 17.13 -6.30
CA ARG A 386 11.83 16.73 -7.03
C ARG A 386 13.10 16.55 -6.16
N PRO A 387 13.42 17.44 -5.19
CA PRO A 387 14.62 17.27 -4.38
C PRO A 387 14.59 16.01 -3.50
N LEU A 388 13.41 15.64 -2.98
CA LEU A 388 13.23 14.41 -2.20
C LEU A 388 13.33 13.18 -3.09
N ILE A 389 12.77 13.22 -4.31
CA ILE A 389 12.92 12.13 -5.28
C ILE A 389 14.41 11.89 -5.55
N GLN A 390 15.20 12.94 -5.81
CA GLN A 390 16.64 12.81 -6.04
C GLN A 390 17.40 12.23 -4.83
N GLY A 391 17.00 12.61 -3.61
CA GLY A 391 17.56 12.07 -2.37
C GLY A 391 17.24 10.59 -2.20
N LEU A 392 15.97 10.21 -2.36
CA LEU A 392 15.50 8.83 -2.22
C LEU A 392 16.14 7.90 -3.25
N LEU A 393 16.24 8.33 -4.52
CA LEU A 393 16.88 7.53 -5.56
C LEU A 393 18.38 7.30 -5.27
N LYS A 394 19.07 8.27 -4.67
CA LYS A 394 20.46 8.09 -4.25
C LYS A 394 20.61 7.05 -3.13
N GLU A 395 19.63 6.97 -2.24
CA GLU A 395 19.62 6.05 -1.10
C GLU A 395 19.13 4.64 -1.44
N PHE A 396 18.73 4.35 -2.69
CA PHE A 396 18.32 2.99 -3.09
C PHE A 396 19.40 1.94 -2.79
N SER A 397 20.68 2.31 -2.90
CA SER A 397 21.82 1.45 -2.55
C SER A 397 21.87 0.99 -1.09
N CYS A 398 21.08 1.60 -0.20
CA CYS A 398 20.94 1.16 1.19
C CYS A 398 20.01 -0.05 1.36
N ILE A 399 19.21 -0.41 0.34
CA ILE A 399 18.35 -1.58 0.34
C ILE A 399 19.17 -2.76 -0.19
N GLU A 400 19.32 -3.80 0.63
CA GLU A 400 20.10 -4.98 0.25
C GLU A 400 19.36 -5.82 -0.80
N GLU A 401 20.11 -6.48 -1.69
CA GLU A 401 19.53 -7.32 -2.76
C GLU A 401 18.71 -8.51 -2.22
N GLU A 402 18.96 -8.91 -0.97
CA GLU A 402 18.21 -9.96 -0.25
C GLU A 402 16.80 -9.50 0.15
N GLU A 403 16.56 -8.19 0.25
CA GLU A 403 15.26 -7.60 0.56
C GLU A 403 14.38 -7.40 -0.67
N TYR A 404 14.86 -7.75 -1.87
CA TYR A 404 14.07 -7.63 -3.09
C TYR A 404 12.90 -8.62 -3.06
N THR A 405 11.68 -8.08 -2.96
CA THR A 405 10.43 -8.85 -2.98
C THR A 405 9.70 -8.68 -4.32
N GLU A 406 8.59 -9.41 -4.51
CA GLU A 406 7.70 -9.26 -5.67
C GLU A 406 7.15 -7.82 -5.79
N GLU A 407 7.07 -7.07 -4.69
CA GLU A 407 6.65 -5.66 -4.66
C GLU A 407 7.55 -4.75 -5.51
N LEU A 408 8.86 -5.02 -5.54
CA LEU A 408 9.79 -4.27 -6.40
C LEU A 408 9.40 -4.43 -7.88
N ILE A 409 8.94 -5.61 -8.28
CA ILE A 409 8.55 -5.89 -9.67
C ILE A 409 7.17 -5.31 -9.98
N THR A 410 6.18 -5.55 -9.11
CA THR A 410 4.77 -5.20 -9.38
C THR A 410 4.47 -3.72 -9.17
N HIS A 411 5.18 -3.06 -8.25
CA HIS A 411 4.91 -1.68 -7.86
C HIS A 411 6.14 -0.77 -8.00
N GLY A 412 7.35 -1.29 -7.76
CA GLY A 412 8.61 -0.55 -7.84
C GLY A 412 9.03 -0.15 -9.24
N LEU A 413 9.24 -1.14 -10.12
CA LEU A 413 9.64 -0.89 -11.51
C LEU A 413 8.64 0.02 -12.24
N PRO A 414 7.31 -0.22 -12.21
CA PRO A 414 6.36 0.66 -12.88
C PRO A 414 6.46 2.11 -12.40
N LEU A 415 6.60 2.33 -11.09
CA LEU A 415 6.76 3.66 -10.52
C LEU A 415 8.05 4.33 -11.00
N MET A 416 9.18 3.62 -11.00
CA MET A 416 10.47 4.15 -11.45
C MET A 416 10.48 4.47 -12.94
N PHE A 417 9.91 3.62 -13.79
CA PHE A 417 9.76 3.90 -15.22
C PHE A 417 8.78 5.05 -15.48
N GLN A 418 7.72 5.18 -14.67
CA GLN A 418 6.82 6.34 -14.72
C GLN A 418 7.54 7.64 -14.32
N ILE A 419 8.40 7.61 -13.30
CA ILE A 419 9.25 8.75 -12.93
C ILE A 419 10.22 9.08 -14.06
N LEU A 420 10.86 8.08 -14.68
CA LEU A 420 11.75 8.28 -15.82
C LEU A 420 11.03 8.98 -16.98
N ARG A 421 9.82 8.49 -17.32
CA ARG A 421 8.97 9.06 -18.39
C ARG A 421 8.56 10.50 -18.10
N ALA A 422 8.13 10.78 -16.86
CA ALA A 422 7.64 12.09 -16.46
C ALA A 422 8.77 13.11 -16.22
N SER A 423 9.97 12.64 -15.87
CA SER A 423 11.11 13.49 -15.56
C SER A 423 11.97 13.75 -16.79
N LYS A 424 12.11 15.03 -17.13
CA LYS A 424 13.13 15.53 -18.10
C LYS A 424 14.40 15.98 -17.39
N ASN A 425 14.63 15.51 -16.17
CA ASN A 425 15.75 15.95 -15.33
C ASN A 425 16.88 14.94 -15.46
N GLU A 426 18.03 15.39 -15.99
CA GLU A 426 19.17 14.52 -16.26
C GLU A 426 19.68 13.80 -15.01
N VAL A 427 19.65 14.44 -13.83
CA VAL A 427 20.11 13.82 -12.57
C VAL A 427 19.19 12.68 -12.17
N ILE A 428 17.87 12.84 -12.30
CA ILE A 428 16.90 11.79 -11.97
C ILE A 428 17.06 10.62 -12.96
N SER A 429 17.18 10.90 -14.26
CA SER A 429 17.39 9.88 -15.28
C SER A 429 18.68 9.10 -15.05
N GLN A 430 19.76 9.78 -14.66
CA GLN A 430 21.03 9.16 -14.31
C GLN A 430 20.91 8.26 -13.08
N GLN A 431 20.28 8.73 -12.00
CA GLN A 431 20.07 7.92 -10.79
C GLN A 431 19.20 6.69 -11.07
N LEU A 432 18.12 6.84 -11.84
CA LEU A 432 17.27 5.72 -12.24
C LEU A 432 18.03 4.73 -13.13
N SER A 433 18.86 5.21 -14.06
CA SER A 433 19.68 4.34 -14.89
C SER A 433 20.66 3.51 -14.05
N ALA A 434 21.26 4.10 -13.01
CA ALA A 434 22.14 3.39 -12.08
C ALA A 434 21.37 2.32 -11.29
N ILE A 435 20.17 2.64 -10.81
CA ILE A 435 19.29 1.68 -10.13
C ILE A 435 18.92 0.52 -11.06
N PHE A 436 18.50 0.80 -12.30
CA PHE A 436 18.13 -0.24 -13.26
C PHE A 436 19.32 -1.14 -13.62
N THR A 437 20.52 -0.56 -13.78
CA THR A 437 21.74 -1.35 -14.00
C THR A 437 22.10 -2.18 -12.76
N GLN A 438 21.94 -1.65 -11.55
CA GLN A 438 22.14 -2.41 -10.31
C GLN A 438 21.15 -3.58 -10.20
N CYS A 439 19.85 -3.33 -10.40
CA CYS A 439 18.80 -4.36 -10.35
C CYS A 439 18.94 -5.42 -11.47
N TYR A 440 19.56 -5.10 -12.60
CA TYR A 440 19.83 -6.08 -13.66
C TYR A 440 20.93 -7.09 -13.24
N GLY A 441 21.81 -6.67 -12.33
CA GLY A 441 22.86 -7.48 -11.74
C GLY A 441 24.13 -7.60 -12.58
N PRO A 442 25.23 -8.13 -12.00
CA PRO A 442 26.54 -8.21 -12.66
C PRO A 442 26.59 -9.30 -13.75
N TYR A 443 25.67 -10.26 -13.71
CA TYR A 443 25.64 -11.44 -14.57
C TYR A 443 25.59 -11.08 -16.08
N PRO A 444 26.15 -11.93 -16.96
CA PRO A 444 26.08 -11.72 -18.40
C PRO A 444 24.64 -11.82 -18.91
N ILE A 445 24.34 -11.09 -20.00
CA ILE A 445 23.05 -11.17 -20.68
C ILE A 445 22.88 -12.61 -21.22
N PRO A 446 21.71 -13.25 -21.02
CA PRO A 446 21.45 -14.59 -21.55
C PRO A 446 21.76 -14.68 -23.05
N LYS A 447 22.63 -15.63 -23.42
CA LYS A 447 23.07 -15.78 -24.82
C LYS A 447 21.98 -16.44 -25.66
N LEU A 448 21.83 -15.97 -26.90
CA LEU A 448 20.98 -16.62 -27.89
C LEU A 448 21.53 -18.01 -28.25
N THR A 449 20.68 -19.03 -28.22
CA THR A 449 21.03 -20.41 -28.56
C THR A 449 20.83 -20.68 -30.04
N GLU A 450 21.80 -21.38 -30.65
CA GLU A 450 21.76 -21.68 -32.09
C GLU A 450 20.80 -22.84 -32.38
N ILE A 451 19.94 -22.66 -33.38
CA ILE A 451 19.01 -23.70 -33.83
C ILE A 451 19.74 -24.65 -34.80
N LYS A 452 20.18 -25.80 -34.29
CA LYS A 452 20.80 -26.86 -35.10
C LYS A 452 19.75 -27.69 -35.83
N ARG A 453 19.19 -27.18 -36.94
CA ARG A 453 18.36 -28.00 -37.86
C ARG A 453 19.23 -28.65 -38.94
N LYS A 454 19.23 -29.99 -39.01
CA LYS A 454 19.77 -30.72 -40.16
C LYS A 454 18.75 -30.67 -41.30
N GLN A 455 19.01 -29.88 -42.34
CA GLN A 455 18.21 -29.94 -43.57
C GLN A 455 18.37 -31.32 -44.22
N SER A 456 17.25 -31.92 -44.62
CA SER A 456 17.17 -33.29 -45.16
C SER A 456 17.54 -33.39 -46.65
N SER A 457 17.55 -32.27 -47.37
CA SER A 457 17.90 -32.19 -48.80
C SER A 457 19.05 -31.21 -48.96
N ARG A 458 20.23 -31.72 -49.35
CA ARG A 458 21.44 -30.94 -49.62
C ARG A 458 21.79 -31.10 -51.10
N LEU A 459 22.08 -30.00 -51.77
CA LEU A 459 22.64 -29.96 -53.11
C LEU A 459 24.04 -29.34 -53.00
N ASP A 460 25.00 -29.90 -53.74
CA ASP A 460 26.37 -29.39 -53.74
C ASP A 460 26.38 -27.88 -54.07
N PRO A 461 27.11 -27.04 -53.31
CA PRO A 461 27.29 -25.62 -53.62
C PRO A 461 27.73 -25.33 -55.07
N HIS A 462 28.34 -26.30 -55.76
CA HIS A 462 28.66 -26.20 -57.19
C HIS A 462 27.43 -25.96 -58.10
N PHE A 463 26.24 -26.38 -57.68
CA PHE A 463 24.99 -26.18 -58.43
C PHE A 463 24.33 -24.82 -58.17
N LEU A 464 24.91 -23.99 -57.30
CA LEU A 464 24.40 -22.66 -56.99
C LEU A 464 24.44 -21.75 -58.24
N ASN A 465 23.29 -21.18 -58.60
CA ASN A 465 23.16 -20.24 -59.73
C ASN A 465 23.65 -20.79 -61.09
N ASN A 466 23.52 -22.11 -61.30
CA ASN A 466 23.86 -22.77 -62.55
C ASN A 466 22.64 -22.82 -63.50
N LYS A 467 22.76 -22.19 -64.67
CA LYS A 467 21.69 -22.07 -65.68
C LYS A 467 21.28 -23.41 -66.30
N GLU A 468 22.23 -24.34 -66.50
CA GLU A 468 21.98 -25.58 -67.25
C GLU A 468 21.17 -26.60 -66.45
N MET A 469 21.31 -26.57 -65.12
CA MET A 469 20.76 -27.60 -64.22
C MET A 469 19.58 -27.11 -63.37
N SER A 470 19.23 -25.81 -63.44
CA SER A 470 18.14 -25.21 -62.67
C SER A 470 16.77 -25.41 -63.31
N ASP A 471 15.72 -25.62 -62.49
CA ASP A 471 14.33 -25.78 -62.93
C ASP A 471 13.43 -24.58 -62.51
N VAL A 472 14.01 -23.55 -61.88
CA VAL A 472 13.37 -22.27 -61.59
C VAL A 472 14.35 -21.10 -61.74
N THR A 473 13.84 -19.97 -62.21
CA THR A 473 14.57 -18.71 -62.35
C THR A 473 13.86 -17.60 -61.57
N PHE A 474 14.59 -16.94 -60.68
CA PHE A 474 14.18 -15.73 -59.98
C PHE A 474 14.73 -14.50 -60.69
N LEU A 475 14.00 -13.39 -60.66
CA LEU A 475 14.48 -12.09 -61.10
C LEU A 475 14.68 -11.21 -59.85
N VAL A 476 15.93 -10.95 -59.49
CA VAL A 476 16.30 -10.16 -58.30
C VAL A 476 17.04 -8.92 -58.76
N GLU A 477 16.52 -7.73 -58.46
CA GLU A 477 17.04 -6.46 -58.98
C GLU A 477 17.23 -6.46 -60.52
N GLY A 478 16.33 -7.12 -61.26
CA GLY A 478 16.42 -7.25 -62.72
C GLY A 478 17.48 -8.24 -63.23
N LYS A 479 18.19 -8.95 -62.35
CA LYS A 479 19.17 -9.99 -62.70
C LYS A 479 18.58 -11.40 -62.51
N PRO A 480 18.78 -12.33 -63.46
CA PRO A 480 18.32 -13.70 -63.28
C PRO A 480 19.17 -14.43 -62.23
N PHE A 481 18.51 -15.24 -61.41
CA PHE A 481 19.11 -16.15 -60.45
C PHE A 481 18.52 -17.55 -60.61
N TYR A 482 19.38 -18.54 -60.86
CA TYR A 482 18.99 -19.91 -61.19
C TYR A 482 18.99 -20.81 -59.95
N ALA A 483 17.90 -21.54 -59.69
CA ALA A 483 17.77 -22.39 -58.49
C ALA A 483 16.97 -23.68 -58.74
N HIS A 484 16.87 -24.52 -57.71
CA HIS A 484 16.21 -25.84 -57.77
C HIS A 484 14.93 -25.87 -56.92
N LYS A 485 13.77 -26.16 -57.54
CA LYS A 485 12.46 -26.18 -56.87
C LYS A 485 12.43 -27.13 -55.69
N VAL A 486 13.00 -28.34 -55.85
CA VAL A 486 12.99 -29.38 -54.81
C VAL A 486 13.61 -28.87 -53.51
N LEU A 487 14.74 -28.16 -53.58
CA LEU A 487 15.43 -27.58 -52.43
C LEU A 487 14.59 -26.48 -51.76
N LEU A 488 13.96 -25.63 -52.56
CA LEU A 488 13.19 -24.50 -52.07
C LEU A 488 11.86 -24.95 -51.43
N PHE A 489 11.25 -26.00 -51.98
CA PHE A 489 9.99 -26.56 -51.49
C PHE A 489 10.13 -27.22 -50.12
N THR A 490 11.29 -27.82 -49.84
CA THR A 490 11.63 -28.44 -48.56
C THR A 490 12.18 -27.44 -47.54
N ALA A 491 12.79 -26.34 -47.99
CA ALA A 491 13.44 -25.36 -47.14
C ALA A 491 12.48 -24.44 -46.37
N SER A 492 11.40 -23.96 -46.99
CA SER A 492 10.47 -23.03 -46.36
C SER A 492 9.08 -23.04 -47.00
N ASN A 493 8.05 -22.87 -46.16
CA ASN A 493 6.66 -22.69 -46.60
C ASN A 493 6.50 -21.44 -47.48
N ARG A 494 7.26 -20.37 -47.24
CA ARG A 494 7.21 -19.17 -48.07
C ARG A 494 7.66 -19.45 -49.49
N PHE A 495 8.78 -20.16 -49.65
CA PHE A 495 9.26 -20.56 -50.97
C PHE A 495 8.28 -21.50 -51.67
N LYS A 496 7.68 -22.44 -50.94
CA LYS A 496 6.60 -23.29 -51.45
C LYS A 496 5.41 -22.49 -51.98
N SER A 497 4.96 -21.46 -51.25
CA SER A 497 3.88 -20.57 -51.71
C SER A 497 4.26 -19.72 -52.92
N LEU A 498 5.49 -19.19 -52.95
CA LEU A 498 6.00 -18.42 -54.10
C LEU A 498 6.06 -19.26 -55.38
N LEU A 499 6.41 -20.55 -55.25
CA LEU A 499 6.46 -21.49 -56.36
C LEU A 499 5.07 -21.98 -56.80
N ALA A 500 4.11 -22.07 -55.87
CA ALA A 500 2.76 -22.54 -56.14
C ALA A 500 1.87 -21.50 -56.85
N ASN A 501 2.06 -20.21 -56.57
CA ASN A 501 1.27 -19.11 -57.14
C ASN A 501 1.74 -18.67 -58.54
N ARG A 502 2.39 -19.55 -59.31
CA ARG A 502 2.94 -19.20 -60.62
C ARG A 502 1.81 -19.09 -61.67
N PRO A 503 1.72 -18.00 -62.44
CA PRO A 503 0.79 -17.93 -63.57
C PRO A 503 1.16 -18.94 -64.66
N CYS A 504 0.16 -19.60 -65.25
CA CYS A 504 0.33 -20.60 -66.32
C CYS A 504 0.87 -19.93 -67.60
N GLY A 505 2.20 -19.87 -67.74
CA GLY A 505 2.90 -19.50 -68.97
C GLY A 505 4.37 -19.91 -68.88
N GLU A 506 4.86 -20.65 -69.88
CA GLU A 506 6.26 -21.09 -69.97
C GLU A 506 7.19 -19.86 -69.94
N ASN A 507 8.21 -19.88 -69.06
CA ASN A 507 9.24 -18.86 -68.87
C ASN A 507 8.93 -17.62 -68.00
N THR A 508 7.86 -17.60 -67.19
CA THR A 508 7.71 -16.54 -66.18
C THR A 508 8.74 -16.70 -65.04
N CYS A 509 9.66 -15.73 -64.94
CA CYS A 509 10.58 -15.58 -63.82
C CYS A 509 9.81 -15.12 -62.57
N ILE A 510 10.21 -15.57 -61.38
CA ILE A 510 9.62 -15.11 -60.12
C ILE A 510 10.37 -13.86 -59.67
N GLU A 511 9.70 -12.71 -59.65
CA GLU A 511 10.33 -11.45 -59.26
C GLU A 511 10.45 -11.30 -57.75
N ILE A 512 11.63 -10.90 -57.27
CA ILE A 512 11.90 -10.58 -55.87
C ILE A 512 12.36 -9.12 -55.81
N SER A 513 11.44 -8.25 -55.38
CA SER A 513 11.61 -6.80 -55.42
C SER A 513 12.32 -6.23 -54.19
N ASN A 514 12.20 -6.90 -53.03
CA ASN A 514 12.57 -6.34 -51.72
C ASN A 514 13.85 -6.96 -51.10
N VAL A 515 14.70 -7.59 -51.92
CA VAL A 515 15.97 -8.20 -51.46
C VAL A 515 17.05 -7.90 -52.49
N LYS A 516 18.21 -7.38 -52.04
CA LYS A 516 19.36 -7.13 -52.91
C LYS A 516 19.91 -8.44 -53.48
N TYR A 517 20.48 -8.41 -54.68
CA TYR A 517 20.98 -9.62 -55.35
C TYR A 517 22.01 -10.39 -54.51
N HIS A 518 22.96 -9.68 -53.89
CA HIS A 518 23.99 -10.31 -53.05
C HIS A 518 23.41 -10.96 -51.77
N ILE A 519 22.41 -10.34 -51.14
CA ILE A 519 21.74 -10.89 -49.96
C ILE A 519 20.95 -12.15 -50.34
N PHE A 520 20.28 -12.12 -51.49
CA PHE A 520 19.59 -13.30 -52.01
C PHE A 520 20.57 -14.45 -52.32
N GLN A 521 21.76 -14.13 -52.83
CA GLN A 521 22.83 -15.10 -53.03
C GLN A 521 23.27 -15.74 -51.70
N LEU A 522 23.40 -14.98 -50.62
CA LEU A 522 23.71 -15.51 -49.28
C LEU A 522 22.60 -16.44 -48.75
N VAL A 523 21.33 -16.05 -48.93
CA VAL A 523 20.18 -16.92 -48.59
C VAL A 523 20.26 -18.23 -49.36
N MET A 524 20.57 -18.18 -50.65
CA MET A 524 20.70 -19.39 -51.47
C MET A 524 21.93 -20.22 -51.08
N GLN A 525 23.07 -19.60 -50.78
CA GLN A 525 24.24 -20.30 -50.26
C GLN A 525 23.91 -21.07 -48.98
N TYR A 526 23.14 -20.47 -48.05
CA TYR A 526 22.69 -21.14 -46.84
C TYR A 526 21.86 -22.40 -47.16
N LEU A 527 20.95 -22.32 -48.13
CA LEU A 527 20.10 -23.45 -48.52
C LEU A 527 20.88 -24.59 -49.18
N TYR A 528 21.87 -24.29 -50.03
CA TYR A 528 22.67 -25.32 -50.70
C TYR A 528 23.68 -25.96 -49.73
N CYS A 529 24.36 -25.15 -48.90
CA CYS A 529 25.32 -25.65 -47.91
C CYS A 529 24.65 -26.44 -46.77
N GLY A 530 23.34 -26.28 -46.56
CA GLY A 530 22.58 -27.04 -45.57
C GLY A 530 22.84 -26.61 -44.13
N GLY A 531 23.32 -25.37 -43.91
CA GLY A 531 23.73 -24.84 -42.62
C GLY A 531 24.48 -23.50 -42.69
N THR A 532 24.85 -22.96 -41.53
CA THR A 532 25.50 -21.65 -41.36
C THR A 532 27.03 -21.71 -41.26
N GLU A 533 27.62 -22.91 -41.09
CA GLU A 533 29.06 -23.07 -40.84
C GLU A 533 29.96 -22.58 -41.98
N ALA A 534 29.47 -22.58 -43.23
CA ALA A 534 30.21 -22.15 -44.41
C ALA A 534 29.81 -20.75 -44.90
N LEU A 535 28.92 -20.04 -44.20
CA LEU A 535 28.43 -18.73 -44.64
C LEU A 535 29.36 -17.62 -44.14
N HIS A 536 29.97 -16.87 -45.07
CA HIS A 536 30.70 -15.65 -44.72
C HIS A 536 29.76 -14.45 -44.81
N ILE A 537 29.31 -13.96 -43.66
CA ILE A 537 28.42 -12.78 -43.57
C ILE A 537 29.26 -11.59 -43.10
N ARG A 538 29.30 -10.53 -43.91
CA ARG A 538 29.93 -9.26 -43.50
C ARG A 538 29.01 -8.52 -42.53
N ASN A 539 29.57 -7.81 -41.55
CA ASN A 539 28.79 -7.07 -40.55
C ASN A 539 27.79 -6.06 -41.17
N THR A 540 28.11 -5.46 -42.32
CA THR A 540 27.24 -4.54 -43.06
C THR A 540 25.99 -5.20 -43.63
N ASP A 541 26.04 -6.51 -43.86
CA ASP A 541 25.01 -7.26 -44.58
C ASP A 541 24.09 -8.03 -43.63
N VAL A 542 24.43 -8.13 -42.33
CA VAL A 542 23.72 -8.96 -41.35
C VAL A 542 22.27 -8.52 -41.18
N MET A 543 22.01 -7.22 -41.12
CA MET A 543 20.65 -6.70 -40.91
C MET A 543 19.76 -6.93 -42.13
N GLU A 544 20.30 -6.74 -43.34
CA GLU A 544 19.58 -7.03 -44.58
C GLU A 544 19.33 -8.54 -44.75
N LEU A 545 20.30 -9.37 -44.36
CA LEU A 545 20.16 -10.81 -44.36
C LEU A 545 19.14 -11.28 -43.31
N LEU A 546 19.07 -10.64 -42.15
CA LEU A 546 18.04 -10.90 -41.13
C LEU A 546 16.65 -10.60 -41.67
N SER A 547 16.45 -9.45 -42.35
CA SER A 547 15.22 -9.11 -43.05
C SER A 547 14.84 -10.15 -44.09
N ALA A 548 15.80 -10.58 -44.91
CA ALA A 548 15.57 -11.61 -45.92
C ALA A 548 15.23 -12.97 -45.28
N ALA A 549 15.94 -13.39 -44.23
CA ALA A 549 15.68 -14.63 -43.51
C ALA A 549 14.27 -14.66 -42.92
N LYS A 550 13.81 -13.55 -42.32
CA LYS A 550 12.43 -13.40 -41.83
C LYS A 550 11.44 -13.44 -43.00
N PHE A 551 11.67 -12.70 -44.08
CA PHE A 551 10.81 -12.67 -45.26
C PHE A 551 10.62 -14.05 -45.88
N PHE A 552 11.69 -14.85 -45.96
CA PHE A 552 11.68 -16.22 -46.47
C PHE A 552 11.33 -17.27 -45.40
N GLN A 553 11.01 -16.87 -44.16
CA GLN A 553 10.66 -17.78 -43.05
C GLN A 553 11.74 -18.85 -42.75
N LEU A 554 13.01 -18.44 -42.75
CA LEU A 554 14.16 -19.30 -42.49
C LEU A 554 14.63 -19.14 -41.03
N GLU A 555 13.96 -19.80 -40.10
CA GLU A 555 14.17 -19.64 -38.64
C GLU A 555 15.62 -19.85 -38.17
N ALA A 556 16.33 -20.86 -38.70
CA ALA A 556 17.70 -21.14 -38.27
C ALA A 556 18.71 -20.12 -38.82
N LEU A 557 18.51 -19.62 -40.04
CA LEU A 557 19.30 -18.52 -40.60
C LEU A 557 19.01 -17.22 -39.86
N GLN A 558 17.74 -16.96 -39.53
CA GLN A 558 17.32 -15.82 -38.72
C GLN A 558 18.04 -15.84 -37.36
N ARG A 559 17.96 -16.96 -36.61
CA ARG A 559 18.64 -17.11 -35.31
C ARG A 559 20.14 -16.90 -35.40
N HIS A 560 20.78 -17.38 -36.48
CA HIS A 560 22.22 -17.18 -36.67
C HIS A 560 22.57 -15.71 -36.91
N CYS A 561 21.76 -14.99 -37.71
CA CYS A 561 21.92 -13.54 -37.88
C CYS A 561 21.72 -12.80 -36.56
N GLU A 562 20.74 -13.20 -35.74
CA GLU A 562 20.53 -12.64 -34.39
C GLU A 562 21.75 -12.85 -33.48
N ILE A 563 22.38 -14.03 -33.53
CA ILE A 563 23.61 -14.33 -32.78
C ILE A 563 24.77 -13.43 -33.25
N ILE A 564 24.89 -13.15 -34.55
CA ILE A 564 25.91 -12.22 -35.06
C ILE A 564 25.63 -10.79 -34.58
N CYS A 565 24.38 -10.33 -34.65
CA CYS A 565 23.98 -9.02 -34.14
C CYS A 565 24.30 -8.87 -32.65
N SER A 566 23.97 -9.87 -31.82
CA SER A 566 24.25 -9.83 -30.38
C SER A 566 25.74 -9.76 -30.04
N LYS A 567 26.63 -10.28 -30.89
CA LYS A 567 28.09 -10.20 -30.70
C LYS A 567 28.68 -8.86 -31.15
N ASN A 568 28.08 -8.22 -32.14
CA ASN A 568 28.58 -7.00 -32.77
C ASN A 568 27.97 -5.72 -32.19
N ILE A 569 27.03 -5.84 -31.24
CA ILE A 569 26.37 -4.69 -30.63
C ILE A 569 27.36 -3.82 -29.84
N ASN A 570 27.25 -2.51 -30.02
CA ASN A 570 28.01 -1.50 -29.28
C ASN A 570 27.10 -0.31 -28.93
N THR A 571 27.63 0.65 -28.16
CA THR A 571 26.87 1.83 -27.68
C THR A 571 26.35 2.73 -28.80
N ASP A 572 26.99 2.72 -29.97
CA ASP A 572 26.63 3.61 -31.09
C ASP A 572 25.58 2.97 -32.00
N THR A 573 25.62 1.65 -32.17
CA THR A 573 24.75 0.89 -33.11
C THR A 573 23.53 0.28 -32.44
N CYS A 574 23.48 0.18 -31.11
CA CYS A 574 22.43 -0.56 -30.40
C CYS A 574 21.00 -0.04 -30.67
N VAL A 575 20.81 1.28 -30.81
CA VAL A 575 19.51 1.90 -31.09
C VAL A 575 19.03 1.56 -32.51
N GLU A 576 19.91 1.64 -33.51
CA GLU A 576 19.58 1.32 -34.90
C GLU A 576 19.21 -0.15 -35.07
N ILE A 577 20.01 -1.04 -34.45
CA ILE A 577 19.74 -2.48 -34.46
C ILE A 577 18.37 -2.73 -33.79
N TYR A 578 18.10 -2.13 -32.64
CA TYR A 578 16.82 -2.29 -31.94
C TYR A 578 15.60 -1.91 -32.79
N ASN A 579 15.60 -0.71 -33.38
CA ASN A 579 14.50 -0.25 -34.22
C ASN A 579 14.22 -1.21 -35.39
N HIS A 580 15.29 -1.74 -36.00
CA HIS A 580 15.17 -2.72 -37.07
C HIS A 580 14.69 -4.09 -36.56
N THR A 581 15.05 -4.51 -35.33
CA THR A 581 14.50 -5.75 -34.73
C THR A 581 13.01 -5.66 -34.42
N LYS A 582 12.54 -4.49 -33.94
CA LYS A 582 11.12 -4.25 -33.71
C LYS A 582 10.33 -4.23 -35.01
N PHE A 583 10.89 -3.63 -36.07
CA PHE A 583 10.30 -3.66 -37.41
C PHE A 583 10.15 -5.10 -37.95
N LEU A 584 11.11 -5.99 -37.67
CA LEU A 584 11.10 -7.38 -38.11
C LEU A 584 10.33 -8.34 -37.20
N ASP A 585 9.83 -7.88 -36.05
CA ASP A 585 9.21 -8.71 -35.02
C ASP A 585 10.09 -9.92 -34.63
N ALA A 586 11.30 -9.61 -34.16
CA ALA A 586 12.30 -10.58 -33.69
C ALA A 586 12.43 -10.51 -32.15
N PRO A 587 11.57 -11.21 -31.37
CA PRO A 587 11.43 -11.02 -29.93
C PRO A 587 12.68 -11.44 -29.13
N ASP A 588 13.34 -12.52 -29.53
CA ASP A 588 14.55 -13.01 -28.84
C ASP A 588 15.71 -12.01 -28.90
N LEU A 589 15.95 -11.44 -30.08
CA LEU A 589 17.00 -10.43 -30.27
C LEU A 589 16.61 -9.11 -29.60
N ALA A 590 15.33 -8.72 -29.65
CA ALA A 590 14.83 -7.55 -28.95
C ALA A 590 15.08 -7.65 -27.43
N SER A 591 14.74 -8.79 -26.81
CA SER A 591 15.00 -9.02 -25.39
C SER A 591 16.50 -9.01 -25.04
N TYR A 592 17.36 -9.52 -25.93
CA TYR A 592 18.81 -9.41 -25.76
C TYR A 592 19.29 -7.95 -25.76
N ILE A 593 18.79 -7.14 -26.71
CA ILE A 593 19.16 -5.73 -26.84
C ILE A 593 18.59 -4.91 -25.67
N GLU A 594 17.38 -5.20 -25.20
CA GLU A 594 16.79 -4.62 -24.00
C GLU A 594 17.64 -4.92 -22.76
N GLY A 595 18.16 -6.15 -22.64
CA GLY A 595 19.14 -6.50 -21.61
C GLY A 595 20.46 -5.74 -21.74
N TYR A 596 20.92 -5.49 -22.97
CA TYR A 596 22.11 -4.66 -23.23
C TYR A 596 21.88 -3.19 -22.85
N PHE A 597 20.67 -2.66 -23.13
CA PHE A 597 20.28 -1.33 -22.71
C PHE A 597 20.29 -1.19 -21.20
N LEU A 598 19.64 -2.10 -20.45
CA LEU A 598 19.60 -2.07 -18.99
C LEU A 598 20.99 -2.16 -18.36
N LYS A 599 21.88 -3.00 -18.91
CA LYS A 599 23.24 -3.18 -18.40
C LYS A 599 24.16 -1.98 -18.63
N ASN A 600 23.93 -1.21 -19.69
CA ASN A 600 24.77 -0.05 -20.05
C ASN A 600 24.01 1.28 -19.91
N MET A 601 22.89 1.28 -19.20
CA MET A 601 21.93 2.38 -19.22
C MET A 601 22.53 3.70 -18.75
N VAL A 602 23.45 3.66 -17.77
CA VAL A 602 24.18 4.83 -17.25
C VAL A 602 24.94 5.57 -18.34
N ILE A 603 25.54 4.86 -19.30
CA ILE A 603 26.28 5.46 -20.41
C ILE A 603 25.29 5.87 -21.51
N LEU A 604 24.33 5.00 -21.82
CA LEU A 604 23.40 5.20 -22.92
C LEU A 604 22.48 6.40 -22.71
N ILE A 605 22.09 6.71 -21.46
CA ILE A 605 21.20 7.83 -21.15
C ILE A 605 21.83 9.20 -21.48
N GLU A 606 23.16 9.28 -21.64
CA GLU A 606 23.85 10.49 -22.09
C GLU A 606 23.80 10.66 -23.61
N LEU A 607 23.57 9.57 -24.36
CA LEU A 607 23.58 9.56 -25.82
C LEU A 607 22.23 10.01 -26.39
N GLU A 608 22.26 11.02 -27.27
CA GLU A 608 21.07 11.58 -27.92
C GLU A 608 20.19 10.54 -28.66
N PRO A 609 20.74 9.57 -29.42
CA PRO A 609 19.92 8.56 -30.09
C PRO A 609 19.07 7.71 -29.12
N PHE A 610 19.62 7.43 -27.93
CA PHE A 610 18.92 6.65 -26.91
C PHE A 610 17.91 7.51 -26.16
N LYS A 611 18.21 8.78 -25.86
CA LYS A 611 17.22 9.73 -25.31
C LYS A 611 16.02 9.90 -26.24
N GLN A 612 16.25 10.05 -27.55
CA GLN A 612 15.17 10.13 -28.55
C GLN A 612 14.32 8.86 -28.52
N LEU A 613 14.95 7.67 -28.46
CA LEU A 613 14.22 6.41 -28.33
C LEU A 613 13.32 6.38 -27.08
N LEU A 614 13.80 6.88 -25.93
CA LEU A 614 13.06 6.86 -24.66
C LEU A 614 11.95 7.90 -24.56
N TYR A 615 12.15 9.11 -25.10
CA TYR A 615 11.27 10.26 -24.88
C TYR A 615 10.41 10.67 -26.09
N ASP A 616 10.85 10.41 -27.32
CA ASP A 616 10.17 10.86 -28.55
C ASP A 616 9.27 9.77 -29.17
N ALA A 617 8.94 8.72 -28.42
CA ALA A 617 8.01 7.69 -28.89
C ALA A 617 6.66 8.32 -29.27
N ALA A 618 6.34 8.28 -30.56
CA ALA A 618 5.12 8.89 -31.09
C ALA A 618 3.87 8.20 -30.49
N PRO A 619 2.86 8.98 -30.04
CA PRO A 619 1.67 8.42 -29.37
C PRO A 619 0.81 7.50 -30.25
N ASP A 620 1.06 7.46 -31.57
CA ASP A 620 0.23 6.76 -32.57
C ASP A 620 0.81 5.42 -33.09
N SER A 621 1.93 4.91 -32.55
CA SER A 621 2.43 3.56 -32.90
C SER A 621 2.03 2.54 -31.81
N PRO A 622 1.00 1.69 -32.02
CA PRO A 622 0.43 0.82 -31.00
C PRO A 622 1.28 -0.43 -30.68
N GLY A 623 2.61 -0.33 -30.65
CA GLY A 623 3.49 -1.48 -30.42
C GLY A 623 4.95 -1.18 -30.07
N CYS A 624 5.31 0.04 -29.66
CA CYS A 624 6.71 0.42 -29.45
C CYS A 624 6.92 1.29 -28.19
N ASP A 625 6.37 0.88 -27.06
CA ASP A 625 6.72 1.51 -25.78
C ASP A 625 7.97 0.84 -25.21
N ILE A 626 9.15 1.33 -25.61
CA ILE A 626 10.45 0.84 -25.15
C ILE A 626 10.52 0.77 -23.62
N LEU A 627 9.92 1.72 -22.90
CA LEU A 627 9.96 1.73 -21.43
C LEU A 627 9.22 0.53 -20.86
N GLN A 628 8.09 0.15 -21.45
CA GLN A 628 7.34 -1.04 -21.05
C GLN A 628 8.11 -2.33 -21.37
N ASP A 629 8.84 -2.36 -22.48
CA ASP A 629 9.68 -3.51 -22.85
C ASP A 629 10.89 -3.66 -21.92
N LEU A 630 11.55 -2.55 -21.59
CA LEU A 630 12.63 -2.50 -20.59
C LEU A 630 12.14 -2.92 -19.20
N GLU A 631 10.96 -2.46 -18.79
CA GLU A 631 10.31 -2.85 -17.54
C GLU A 631 10.09 -4.37 -17.48
N LYS A 632 9.51 -4.97 -18.53
CA LYS A 632 9.29 -6.42 -18.61
C LYS A 632 10.59 -7.22 -18.59
N THR A 633 11.60 -6.77 -19.34
CA THR A 633 12.90 -7.44 -19.40
C THR A 633 13.63 -7.36 -18.06
N LEU A 634 13.56 -6.22 -17.36
CA LEU A 634 14.12 -6.06 -16.02
C LEU A 634 13.35 -6.90 -14.98
N ALA A 635 12.03 -6.91 -15.02
CA ALA A 635 11.18 -7.73 -14.15
C ALA A 635 11.53 -9.22 -14.26
N THR A 636 11.62 -9.73 -15.50
CA THR A 636 11.99 -11.12 -15.78
C THR A 636 13.38 -11.44 -15.25
N ARG A 637 14.32 -10.50 -15.39
CA ARG A 637 15.69 -10.64 -14.90
C ARG A 637 15.74 -10.71 -13.37
N ILE A 638 15.10 -9.78 -12.67
CA ILE A 638 15.04 -9.76 -11.20
C ILE A 638 14.40 -11.04 -10.69
N GLN A 639 13.29 -11.47 -11.29
CA GLN A 639 12.61 -12.71 -10.91
C GLN A 639 13.54 -13.93 -11.07
N SER A 640 14.30 -14.00 -12.16
CA SER A 640 15.24 -15.11 -12.41
C SER A 640 16.43 -15.16 -11.46
N ILE A 641 16.89 -14.02 -10.94
CA ILE A 641 18.09 -13.92 -10.10
C ILE A 641 17.74 -13.97 -8.61
N HIS A 642 16.78 -13.14 -8.17
CA HIS A 642 16.55 -12.85 -6.76
C HIS A 642 15.34 -13.60 -6.17
N LEU A 643 14.29 -13.85 -6.97
CA LEU A 643 13.04 -14.44 -6.48
C LEU A 643 12.89 -15.94 -6.80
N SER A 644 13.80 -16.50 -7.58
CA SER A 644 13.79 -17.92 -7.96
C SER A 644 14.28 -18.81 -6.81
N SER A 645 13.44 -18.99 -5.79
CA SER A 645 13.65 -20.02 -4.76
C SER A 645 13.30 -21.43 -5.29
N SER A 646 14.07 -21.91 -6.28
CA SER A 646 14.45 -23.31 -6.31
C SER A 646 15.90 -23.39 -5.82
N LYS A 647 16.06 -23.55 -4.50
CA LYS A 647 17.29 -24.12 -3.93
C LYS A 647 17.61 -25.39 -4.71
N GLY A 648 18.62 -25.35 -5.57
CA GLY A 648 19.09 -26.49 -6.34
C GLY A 648 18.81 -26.46 -7.84
N SER A 649 19.18 -25.40 -8.55
CA SER A 649 19.77 -25.61 -9.88
C SER A 649 20.78 -24.51 -10.16
N ILE A 650 22.04 -24.94 -10.14
CA ILE A 650 23.18 -24.22 -10.68
C ILE A 650 22.82 -23.71 -12.08
N VAL A 651 23.09 -22.44 -12.34
CA VAL A 651 23.39 -21.92 -13.69
C VAL A 651 24.80 -21.37 -13.67
#